data_AF-A0A7X9WT77-F1
#
_entry.id   AF-A0A7X9WT77-F1
#
_cell.length_a   1.000
_cell.length_b   1.000
_cell.length_c   1.000
_cell.angle_alpha   90.00
_cell.angle_beta   90.00
_cell.angle_gamma   90.00
#
_symmetry.space_group_name_H-M   'P 1'
#
loop_
_entity.id
_entity.type
_entity.pdbx_description
1 polymer ?
#
loop_
_entity_poly.entity_id
_entity_poly.type
_entity_poly.pdbx_seq_one_letter_code
_entity_poly.pdbx_strand_id
1 'polypeptide(L)'
;MKRQFQTFLLTSATLIVANAAQAQQQPVAAPQSAPDVAPAAAPDDEIVVTAVARGQNRLNSSVTVSSLSSDDIAKAAPRSVAEIFRNLPGIRSESSGGEGNANISVRGLPVASGGAKFLQLQEDGLPVLEFGDITFGNADIFLRSDFNIGRVESVRGGSASTFASNAPGGVINMISKTGEQEGGAIQATAGIDYEEYRLDFDYGGRISDSLRYHVGGFYRQGEGPRKAGYDANKGGQIKANITKEFAGGYIRLYGKYLNDRAIGYLPNPVLVTGSNSNPKYQDLPGFSINGDTLHSRYFRDNVTLDGRNNPVTRDIRDGQHPVVYAVGLESQFELGDGWNVTERFRYSDVSGGFTSPFPSAVDTGSAIATALGGAGSTLTYANGPNAGQAFNGSNYLAQIVLFDVKINSLNNITNDLRVSRDFDTGAGKLTATAGFYKSRQTIATDWLWTSHLLEVTGGGNAALVNLTNAAGQALTQNGTYGYGATFFGNCCRRSYDVDYDTDAPFASLSLATGALTLDGSLRYDFGSAKGTIAGSDLGGGRVGVISRDMNGDGVISIPETNVAVVPTLTAPVDYSYEYLSYSFGANYRLADDIALFARYSRGARANADRLLFGPAVSTTTGNLTDSGAAVDFVKQLEGGVKYRNGGLTLNATAFHAKTEEQNFEATTQTFFNRNYRAFGLELEGGYRTGRFSITAGGTYTDAKIASDVLNPAVVGNRPRRQAKFLYQVTPQYDAGVFTVGANVIGTSSSYAQDSNQLKLPGYTQVNAFLTVKPMDRVQLSLNANNLFDVKGFTEAEDAAIPANGIVRARSINGRTVSASVRFDF
;
A
#
# COMPACT_ATOMS: atom_id res chain seq x y z
N MET A 1 14.78 -2.73 33.14
CA MET A 1 13.54 -1.98 33.47
C MET A 1 12.52 -2.19 32.35
N LYS A 2 11.84 -3.33 32.36
CA LYS A 2 10.82 -3.75 31.38
C LYS A 2 9.87 -4.67 32.14
N ARG A 3 8.78 -4.13 32.68
CA ARG A 3 7.57 -4.78 33.23
C ARG A 3 6.97 -3.86 34.28
N GLN A 4 6.04 -3.01 33.87
CA GLN A 4 4.93 -2.43 34.64
C GLN A 4 4.35 -1.27 33.82
N PHE A 5 3.56 -1.58 32.79
CA PHE A 5 2.65 -0.62 32.10
C PHE A 5 1.58 -1.40 31.30
N GLN A 6 0.99 -2.43 31.90
CA GLN A 6 -0.12 -3.20 31.31
C GLN A 6 -1.17 -3.54 32.36
N THR A 7 -1.76 -2.52 33.00
CA THR A 7 -3.09 -2.66 33.63
C THR A 7 -3.63 -1.26 33.94
N PHE A 8 -4.32 -0.62 32.98
CA PHE A 8 -5.29 0.47 33.25
C PHE A 8 -5.91 0.89 31.91
N LEU A 9 -6.89 0.13 31.40
CA LEU A 9 -7.80 0.53 30.32
C LEU A 9 -8.91 -0.51 30.16
N LEU A 10 -9.69 -0.74 31.21
CA LEU A 10 -10.96 -1.48 31.16
C LEU A 10 -11.67 -1.31 32.50
N THR A 11 -12.31 -0.16 32.70
CA THR A 11 -13.53 0.04 33.50
C THR A 11 -13.82 1.53 33.56
N SER A 12 -15.10 1.89 33.38
CA SER A 12 -15.72 3.20 33.64
C SER A 12 -15.93 4.11 32.41
N ALA A 13 -17.00 3.86 31.67
CA ALA A 13 -17.72 4.91 30.94
C ALA A 13 -19.23 4.57 30.92
N THR A 14 -19.86 4.67 32.09
CA THR A 14 -21.31 4.78 32.20
C THR A 14 -21.59 5.79 33.30
N LEU A 15 -21.81 7.04 32.93
CA LEU A 15 -22.48 8.05 33.76
C LEU A 15 -22.92 9.19 32.84
N ILE A 16 -24.14 9.00 32.32
CA ILE A 16 -24.99 10.09 31.86
C ILE A 16 -25.38 10.87 33.12
N VAL A 17 -24.92 12.11 33.26
CA VAL A 17 -25.50 13.06 34.21
C VAL A 17 -26.17 14.15 33.40
N ALA A 18 -27.48 14.00 33.26
CA ALA A 18 -28.37 15.08 32.91
C ALA A 18 -28.35 16.10 34.05
N ASN A 19 -27.99 17.35 33.76
CA ASN A 19 -28.35 18.47 34.60
C ASN A 19 -29.28 19.38 33.80
N ALA A 20 -30.55 19.33 34.18
CA ALA A 20 -31.53 20.34 33.85
C ALA A 20 -31.12 21.65 34.55
N ALA A 21 -30.87 22.70 33.77
CA ALA A 21 -30.75 24.05 34.29
C ALA A 21 -31.91 24.90 33.75
N GLN A 22 -32.56 25.58 34.69
CA GLN A 22 -33.82 26.29 34.57
C GLN A 22 -33.80 27.42 33.54
N ALA A 23 -34.92 27.57 32.85
CA ALA A 23 -35.21 28.69 31.96
C ALA A 23 -35.36 30.00 32.75
N GLN A 24 -34.49 30.97 32.47
CA GLN A 24 -34.73 32.39 32.73
C GLN A 24 -34.99 33.08 31.38
N GLN A 25 -36.19 33.63 31.22
CA GLN A 25 -36.59 34.42 30.07
C GLN A 25 -35.82 35.75 30.05
N GLN A 26 -35.07 35.99 28.97
CA GLN A 26 -34.63 37.33 28.57
C GLN A 26 -35.16 37.63 27.15
N PRO A 27 -35.41 38.92 26.83
CA PRO A 27 -36.24 39.30 25.69
C PRO A 27 -35.54 39.04 24.34
N VAL A 28 -36.34 38.59 23.37
CA VAL A 28 -35.95 38.36 21.98
C VAL A 28 -35.49 39.66 21.33
N ALA A 29 -34.22 39.75 20.98
CA ALA A 29 -33.71 40.72 20.00
C ALA A 29 -33.78 40.11 18.59
N ALA A 30 -34.18 40.92 17.61
CA ALA A 30 -34.44 40.54 16.23
C ALA A 30 -33.25 39.83 15.54
N PRO A 31 -33.50 38.95 14.54
CA PRO A 31 -32.45 38.16 13.91
C PRO A 31 -31.51 39.07 13.10
N GLN A 32 -30.26 39.20 13.55
CA GLN A 32 -29.16 39.63 12.69
C GLN A 32 -28.83 38.48 11.74
N SER A 33 -28.87 38.81 10.44
CA SER A 33 -28.45 37.97 9.33
C SER A 33 -27.12 37.27 9.63
N ALA A 34 -27.12 35.94 9.58
CA ALA A 34 -25.92 35.11 9.61
C ALA A 34 -24.94 35.59 8.52
N PRO A 35 -23.62 35.73 8.82
CA PRO A 35 -22.64 36.02 7.79
C PRO A 35 -22.62 34.86 6.79
N ASP A 36 -22.69 35.21 5.50
CA ASP A 36 -22.48 34.28 4.38
C ASP A 36 -21.25 33.42 4.66
N VAL A 37 -21.46 32.09 4.67
CA VAL A 37 -20.37 31.12 4.56
C VAL A 37 -19.73 31.36 3.21
N ALA A 38 -18.58 32.03 3.21
CA ALA A 38 -17.79 32.22 2.01
C ALA A 38 -17.53 30.84 1.36
N PRO A 39 -17.72 30.71 0.03
CA PRO A 39 -17.46 29.45 -0.66
C PRO A 39 -16.01 29.03 -0.41
N ALA A 40 -15.79 27.73 -0.16
CA ALA A 40 -14.47 27.13 -0.19
C ALA A 40 -13.72 27.62 -1.45
N ALA A 41 -12.48 28.09 -1.25
CA ALA A 41 -11.66 28.68 -2.30
C ALA A 41 -11.68 27.84 -3.59
N ALA A 42 -11.72 28.53 -4.74
CA ALA A 42 -11.70 27.89 -6.04
C ALA A 42 -10.45 26.98 -6.21
N PRO A 43 -10.53 25.88 -6.99
CA PRO A 43 -9.42 24.94 -7.21
C PRO A 43 -8.14 25.50 -7.88
N ASP A 44 -8.07 26.82 -8.12
CA ASP A 44 -6.99 27.50 -8.83
C ASP A 44 -5.82 27.97 -7.93
N ASP A 45 -6.00 28.03 -6.60
CA ASP A 45 -4.98 28.50 -5.64
C ASP A 45 -4.29 27.38 -4.84
N GLU A 46 -4.48 26.12 -5.20
CA GLU A 46 -3.88 25.00 -4.46
C GLU A 46 -2.36 24.91 -4.69
N ILE A 47 -1.60 25.30 -3.67
CA ILE A 47 -0.13 25.25 -3.64
C ILE A 47 0.34 23.80 -3.45
N VAL A 48 1.13 23.31 -4.39
CA VAL A 48 1.77 21.99 -4.28
C VAL A 48 3.03 22.11 -3.43
N VAL A 49 3.16 21.27 -2.41
CA VAL A 49 4.33 21.26 -1.50
C VAL A 49 5.14 19.97 -1.59
N THR A 50 4.57 18.92 -2.17
CA THR A 50 5.21 17.61 -2.32
C THR A 50 6.25 17.62 -3.44
N ALA A 51 7.43 17.04 -3.19
CA ALA A 51 8.50 16.83 -4.17
C ALA A 51 8.88 18.07 -5.02
N VAL A 52 8.80 19.26 -4.42
CA VAL A 52 9.20 20.54 -5.00
C VAL A 52 10.09 21.33 -4.03
N ALA A 53 10.89 22.24 -4.57
CA ALA A 53 11.78 23.10 -3.78
C ALA A 53 11.01 24.05 -2.85
N ARG A 54 9.93 24.64 -3.36
CA ARG A 54 9.02 25.55 -2.64
C ARG A 54 7.59 25.30 -3.13
N GLY A 55 6.62 25.64 -2.29
CA GLY A 55 5.22 25.70 -2.67
C GLY A 55 5.02 26.47 -3.99
N GLN A 56 4.46 25.83 -5.02
CA GLN A 56 4.22 26.46 -6.31
C GLN A 56 2.76 26.28 -6.77
N ASN A 57 2.24 27.29 -7.47
CA ASN A 57 0.98 27.17 -8.20
C ASN A 57 1.15 26.16 -9.35
N ARG A 58 0.14 25.32 -9.55
CA ARG A 58 0.13 24.23 -10.55
C ARG A 58 0.38 24.69 -11.99
N LEU A 59 -0.07 25.89 -12.38
CA LEU A 59 0.12 26.45 -13.72
C LEU A 59 1.56 26.93 -13.97
N ASN A 60 2.26 27.32 -12.92
CA ASN A 60 3.63 27.84 -13.03
C ASN A 60 4.69 26.74 -12.86
N SER A 61 4.27 25.51 -12.58
CA SER A 61 5.18 24.39 -12.35
C SER A 61 5.34 23.53 -13.61
N SER A 62 6.54 23.01 -13.83
CA SER A 62 6.87 22.04 -14.88
C SER A 62 6.67 20.58 -14.44
N VAL A 63 6.05 20.35 -13.27
CA VAL A 63 5.77 19.00 -12.73
C VAL A 63 4.30 18.62 -12.92
N THR A 64 4.05 17.31 -13.02
CA THR A 64 2.70 16.76 -13.10
C THR A 64 2.21 16.44 -11.69
N VAL A 65 1.11 17.10 -11.27
CA VAL A 65 0.59 16.98 -9.90
C VAL A 65 -0.91 16.78 -9.92
N SER A 66 -1.39 15.84 -9.10
CA SER A 66 -2.80 15.71 -8.76
C SER A 66 -2.99 15.77 -7.25
N SER A 67 -4.15 16.24 -6.79
CA SER A 67 -4.54 16.13 -5.39
C SER A 67 -5.95 15.60 -5.23
N LEU A 68 -6.21 15.09 -4.03
CA LEU A 68 -7.54 14.74 -3.53
C LEU A 68 -7.73 15.47 -2.21
N SER A 69 -8.84 16.20 -2.08
CA SER A 69 -9.21 16.86 -0.83
C SER A 69 -9.76 15.86 0.19
N SER A 70 -9.81 16.24 1.46
CA SER A 70 -10.48 15.45 2.50
C SER A 70 -11.95 15.14 2.18
N ASP A 71 -12.66 16.07 1.55
CA ASP A 71 -14.04 15.86 1.09
C ASP A 71 -14.14 14.82 -0.03
N ASP A 72 -13.21 14.85 -0.99
CA ASP A 72 -13.17 13.84 -2.07
C ASP A 72 -12.91 12.45 -1.50
N ILE A 73 -12.01 12.35 -0.51
CA ILE A 73 -11.68 11.10 0.18
C ILE A 73 -12.89 10.59 0.97
N ALA A 74 -13.56 11.45 1.73
CA ALA A 74 -14.74 11.07 2.51
C ALA A 74 -15.88 10.55 1.63
N LYS A 75 -16.11 11.18 0.46
CA LYS A 75 -17.12 10.76 -0.52
C LYS A 75 -16.77 9.45 -1.22
N ALA A 76 -15.49 9.18 -1.45
CA ALA A 76 -15.04 7.92 -2.03
C ALA A 76 -15.22 6.73 -1.06
N ALA A 77 -15.41 6.98 0.24
CA ALA A 77 -15.54 5.98 1.30
C ALA A 77 -14.55 4.80 1.14
N PRO A 78 -13.23 5.11 0.99
CA PRO A 78 -12.22 4.10 0.74
C PRO A 78 -12.08 3.19 1.95
N ARG A 79 -11.90 1.89 1.70
CA ARG A 79 -11.59 0.91 2.75
C ARG A 79 -10.11 0.92 3.07
N SER A 80 -9.26 1.05 2.05
CA SER A 80 -7.80 1.13 2.21
C SER A 80 -7.19 2.32 1.47
N VAL A 81 -5.95 2.69 1.82
CA VAL A 81 -5.20 3.78 1.15
C VAL A 81 -4.97 3.50 -0.34
N ALA A 82 -4.86 2.22 -0.71
CA ALA A 82 -4.79 1.82 -2.11
C ALA A 82 -6.06 2.18 -2.89
N GLU A 83 -7.25 2.18 -2.27
CA GLU A 83 -8.48 2.65 -2.92
C GLU A 83 -8.48 4.16 -3.16
N ILE A 84 -7.85 4.95 -2.27
CA ILE A 84 -7.63 6.38 -2.49
C ILE A 84 -6.71 6.57 -3.70
N PHE A 85 -5.62 5.81 -3.76
CA PHE A 85 -4.61 5.98 -4.82
C PHE A 85 -5.11 5.62 -6.21
N ARG A 86 -6.11 4.75 -6.34
CA ARG A 86 -6.77 4.46 -7.63
C ARG A 86 -7.47 5.67 -8.26
N ASN A 87 -7.77 6.69 -7.46
CA ASN A 87 -8.37 7.94 -7.95
C ASN A 87 -7.33 8.92 -8.48
N LEU A 88 -6.04 8.70 -8.22
CA LEU A 88 -4.95 9.54 -8.71
C LEU A 88 -4.62 9.20 -10.17
N PRO A 89 -4.72 10.14 -11.12
CA PRO A 89 -4.33 9.92 -12.51
C PRO A 89 -2.87 9.45 -12.64
N GLY A 90 -2.60 8.54 -13.56
CA GLY A 90 -1.25 7.98 -13.78
C GLY A 90 -0.78 6.98 -12.73
N ILE A 91 -1.54 6.79 -11.63
CA ILE A 91 -1.27 5.80 -10.60
C ILE A 91 -2.13 4.55 -10.85
N ARG A 92 -1.47 3.40 -10.89
CA ARG A 92 -2.10 2.09 -10.92
C ARG A 92 -1.94 1.47 -9.55
N SER A 93 -3.05 1.32 -8.82
CA SER A 93 -3.05 0.71 -7.50
C SER A 93 -3.95 -0.52 -7.47
N GLU A 94 -3.38 -1.69 -7.20
CA GLU A 94 -4.12 -2.94 -7.04
C GLU A 94 -4.53 -3.11 -5.56
N SER A 95 -5.70 -2.60 -5.19
CA SER A 95 -6.20 -2.61 -3.80
C SER A 95 -6.85 -3.94 -3.38
N SER A 96 -6.45 -5.06 -3.97
CA SER A 96 -7.07 -6.39 -3.78
C SER A 96 -6.42 -7.21 -2.66
N GLY A 97 -5.34 -6.71 -2.04
CA GLY A 97 -4.62 -7.36 -0.93
C GLY A 97 -5.25 -7.19 0.45
N GLY A 98 -6.34 -6.43 0.58
CA GLY A 98 -6.90 -5.99 1.86
C GLY A 98 -6.50 -4.56 2.17
N GLU A 99 -5.99 -4.31 3.37
CA GLU A 99 -5.62 -2.98 3.86
C GLU A 99 -4.26 -2.49 3.39
N GLY A 100 -3.34 -3.42 3.17
CA GLY A 100 -2.04 -3.17 2.56
C GLY A 100 -1.64 -4.33 1.64
N ASN A 101 -0.35 -4.42 1.33
CA ASN A 101 0.20 -5.36 0.35
C ASN A 101 -0.36 -5.14 -1.07
N ALA A 102 -0.64 -3.88 -1.41
CA ALA A 102 -1.04 -3.49 -2.76
C ALA A 102 0.17 -3.41 -3.69
N ASN A 103 -0.07 -3.66 -4.98
CA ASN A 103 0.88 -3.32 -6.04
C ASN A 103 0.58 -1.90 -6.54
N ILE A 104 1.50 -0.97 -6.32
CA ILE A 104 1.31 0.44 -6.62
C ILE A 104 2.39 0.86 -7.61
N SER A 105 1.97 1.19 -8.83
CA SER A 105 2.86 1.64 -9.89
C SER A 105 2.42 2.95 -10.52
N VAL A 106 3.32 3.57 -11.28
CA VAL A 106 3.10 4.85 -11.95
C VAL A 106 3.63 4.76 -13.37
N ARG A 107 2.93 5.36 -14.34
CA ARG A 107 3.41 5.54 -15.73
C ARG A 107 3.99 4.28 -16.40
N GLY A 108 3.45 3.11 -16.07
CA GLY A 108 3.91 1.84 -16.65
C GLY A 108 5.25 1.34 -16.14
N LEU A 109 5.82 1.94 -15.09
CA LEU A 109 6.91 1.35 -14.33
C LEU A 109 6.39 0.03 -13.73
N PRO A 110 6.91 -1.14 -14.12
CA PRO A 110 6.38 -2.40 -13.64
C PRO A 110 6.71 -2.59 -12.17
N VAL A 111 5.80 -3.29 -11.47
CA VAL A 111 6.04 -3.79 -10.12
C VAL A 111 5.93 -5.29 -10.23
N ALA A 112 7.07 -5.96 -10.31
CA ALA A 112 7.07 -7.39 -10.58
C ALA A 112 6.72 -8.22 -9.33
N SER A 113 7.05 -7.74 -8.12
CA SER A 113 7.05 -8.57 -6.90
C SER A 113 6.48 -7.93 -5.63
N GLY A 114 5.61 -6.92 -5.73
CA GLY A 114 4.91 -6.34 -4.58
C GLY A 114 5.22 -4.87 -4.32
N GLY A 115 4.25 -4.14 -3.74
CA GLY A 115 4.49 -2.86 -3.08
C GLY A 115 4.59 -1.65 -4.02
N ALA A 116 5.26 -0.61 -3.53
CA ALA A 116 5.41 0.67 -4.20
C ALA A 116 6.86 0.88 -4.69
N LYS A 117 7.40 -0.06 -5.48
CA LYS A 117 8.84 -0.14 -5.81
C LYS A 117 9.45 1.19 -6.28
N PHE A 118 8.81 1.93 -7.19
CA PHE A 118 9.35 3.19 -7.73
C PHE A 118 8.63 4.45 -7.20
N LEU A 119 7.78 4.28 -6.18
CA LEU A 119 6.95 5.33 -5.60
C LEU A 119 7.20 5.43 -4.10
N GLN A 120 7.52 6.62 -3.61
CA GLN A 120 7.60 6.82 -2.16
C GLN A 120 6.23 7.23 -1.61
N LEU A 121 5.77 6.48 -0.60
CA LEU A 121 4.58 6.84 0.18
C LEU A 121 5.01 7.66 1.39
N GLN A 122 4.45 8.85 1.52
CA GLN A 122 4.83 9.82 2.56
C GLN A 122 3.65 10.17 3.46
N GLU A 123 3.99 10.49 4.72
CA GLU A 123 3.14 11.28 5.61
C GLU A 123 3.89 12.57 5.92
N ASP A 124 3.25 13.72 5.68
CA ASP A 124 3.78 15.05 6.02
C ASP A 124 5.17 15.33 5.41
N GLY A 125 5.40 14.86 4.18
CA GLY A 125 6.62 15.12 3.42
C GLY A 125 7.79 14.17 3.70
N LEU A 126 7.64 13.18 4.59
CA LEU A 126 8.66 12.17 4.90
C LEU A 126 8.16 10.74 4.58
N PRO A 127 9.04 9.82 4.11
CA PRO A 127 8.69 8.43 3.80
C PRO A 127 8.20 7.64 5.00
N VAL A 128 7.06 6.95 4.86
CA VAL A 128 6.56 6.01 5.89
C VAL A 128 7.62 4.94 6.20
N LEU A 129 8.24 4.40 5.16
CA LEU A 129 9.44 3.57 5.17
C LEU A 129 10.37 4.05 4.05
N GLU A 130 11.68 3.95 4.25
CA GLU A 130 12.68 4.32 3.22
C GLU A 130 12.49 3.52 1.93
N PHE A 131 12.17 2.23 2.07
CA PHE A 131 11.94 1.30 0.97
C PHE A 131 10.46 0.88 0.94
N GLY A 132 9.78 1.16 -0.17
CA GLY A 132 8.33 0.98 -0.31
C GLY A 132 7.87 -0.47 -0.58
N ASP A 133 8.79 -1.37 -0.87
CA ASP A 133 8.53 -2.74 -1.36
C ASP A 133 9.23 -3.83 -0.52
N ILE A 134 9.50 -3.57 0.76
CA ILE A 134 10.04 -4.59 1.67
C ILE A 134 9.14 -5.82 1.64
N THR A 135 9.71 -7.01 1.48
CA THR A 135 8.94 -8.24 1.27
C THR A 135 8.05 -8.53 2.49
N PHE A 136 6.73 -8.61 2.29
CA PHE A 136 5.71 -8.73 3.36
C PHE A 136 5.65 -7.55 4.33
N GLY A 137 6.39 -6.47 4.07
CA GLY A 137 6.47 -5.25 4.86
C GLY A 137 6.26 -4.00 4.01
N ASN A 138 5.43 -4.09 2.96
CA ASN A 138 5.16 -2.98 2.04
C ASN A 138 4.71 -1.72 2.81
N ALA A 139 5.11 -0.54 2.35
CA ALA A 139 4.88 0.71 3.10
C ALA A 139 3.39 1.04 3.34
N ASP A 140 2.49 0.59 2.47
CA ASP A 140 1.04 0.78 2.62
C ASP A 140 0.45 0.01 3.81
N ILE A 141 1.13 -1.03 4.30
CA ILE A 141 0.74 -1.75 5.53
C ILE A 141 0.79 -0.83 6.76
N PHE A 142 1.67 0.17 6.78
CA PHE A 142 1.92 1.06 7.92
C PHE A 142 1.20 2.42 7.80
N LEU A 143 0.36 2.55 6.77
CA LEU A 143 -0.37 3.77 6.44
C LEU A 143 -1.88 3.54 6.60
N ARG A 144 -2.61 4.53 7.10
CA ARG A 144 -4.07 4.45 7.26
C ARG A 144 -4.74 5.73 6.81
N SER A 145 -5.95 5.57 6.28
CA SER A 145 -6.86 6.67 6.01
C SER A 145 -7.74 6.94 7.22
N ASP A 146 -7.81 8.19 7.67
CA ASP A 146 -8.70 8.68 8.71
C ASP A 146 -8.91 10.21 8.59
N PHE A 147 -9.63 10.81 9.52
CA PHE A 147 -9.94 12.25 9.50
C PHE A 147 -8.74 13.17 9.75
N ASN A 148 -7.57 12.65 10.11
CA ASN A 148 -6.36 13.47 10.19
C ASN A 148 -5.89 13.95 8.81
N ILE A 149 -6.35 13.35 7.71
CA ILE A 149 -5.89 13.75 6.37
C ILE A 149 -6.59 15.02 5.94
N GLY A 150 -5.81 16.06 5.65
CA GLY A 150 -6.31 17.28 5.02
C GLY A 150 -6.41 17.12 3.50
N ARG A 151 -5.38 16.52 2.89
CA ARG A 151 -5.34 16.20 1.45
C ARG A 151 -4.30 15.13 1.13
N VAL A 152 -4.41 14.53 -0.06
CA VAL A 152 -3.39 13.65 -0.65
C VAL A 152 -2.85 14.32 -1.91
N GLU A 153 -1.53 14.45 -2.02
CA GLU A 153 -0.85 14.96 -3.22
C GLU A 153 -0.05 13.84 -3.90
N SER A 154 -0.08 13.80 -5.24
CA SER A 154 0.76 12.92 -6.04
C SER A 154 1.58 13.71 -7.03
N VAL A 155 2.90 13.55 -6.97
CA VAL A 155 3.85 14.08 -7.96
C VAL A 155 4.43 12.91 -8.73
N ARG A 156 4.27 12.92 -10.05
CA ARG A 156 4.68 11.81 -10.92
C ARG A 156 5.89 12.20 -11.75
N GLY A 157 6.88 11.31 -11.74
CA GLY A 157 8.15 11.46 -12.43
C GLY A 157 8.87 12.78 -12.14
N GLY A 158 9.70 13.21 -13.09
CA GLY A 158 10.25 14.57 -13.08
C GLY A 158 11.08 14.91 -11.83
N SER A 159 10.58 15.82 -11.00
CA SER A 159 11.27 16.37 -9.83
C SER A 159 11.31 15.40 -8.64
N ALA A 160 10.43 14.40 -8.60
CA ALA A 160 10.42 13.40 -7.53
C ALA A 160 11.79 12.71 -7.38
N SER A 161 12.49 12.48 -8.49
CA SER A 161 13.81 11.83 -8.51
C SER A 161 14.90 12.61 -7.77
N THR A 162 14.71 13.90 -7.50
CA THR A 162 15.73 14.75 -6.84
C THR A 162 15.28 15.31 -5.49
N PHE A 163 13.98 15.31 -5.20
CA PHE A 163 13.44 15.79 -3.91
C PHE A 163 12.99 14.69 -2.96
N ALA A 164 12.99 13.43 -3.39
CA ALA A 164 12.67 12.28 -2.54
C ALA A 164 13.64 11.13 -2.83
N SER A 165 14.13 10.46 -1.78
CA SER A 165 14.95 9.25 -1.96
C SER A 165 14.10 8.09 -2.47
N ASN A 166 14.70 7.16 -3.20
CA ASN A 166 14.06 5.94 -3.69
C ASN A 166 12.73 6.13 -4.48
N ALA A 167 12.46 7.36 -4.96
CA ALA A 167 11.18 7.75 -5.54
C ALA A 167 11.26 8.16 -7.03
N PRO A 168 12.03 7.46 -7.89
CA PRO A 168 12.30 7.98 -9.22
C PRO A 168 11.08 7.97 -10.15
N GLY A 169 10.01 7.23 -9.80
CA GLY A 169 8.73 7.27 -10.50
C GLY A 169 7.74 8.30 -9.96
N GLY A 170 7.89 8.74 -8.72
CA GLY A 170 6.97 9.69 -8.10
C GLY A 170 6.83 9.56 -6.58
N VAL A 171 6.06 10.47 -6.00
CA VAL A 171 5.70 10.52 -4.58
C VAL A 171 4.19 10.59 -4.44
N ILE A 172 3.65 9.90 -3.44
CA ILE A 172 2.28 10.12 -2.94
C ILE A 172 2.41 10.54 -1.48
N ASN A 173 1.94 11.74 -1.14
CA ASN A 173 2.08 12.33 0.18
C ASN A 173 0.72 12.60 0.81
N MET A 174 0.50 12.02 1.99
CA MET A 174 -0.69 12.23 2.81
C MET A 174 -0.41 13.36 3.80
N ILE A 175 -1.07 14.49 3.61
CA ILE A 175 -0.80 15.72 4.34
C ILE A 175 -1.85 15.88 5.43
N SER A 176 -1.39 15.97 6.67
CA SER A 176 -2.23 16.02 7.86
C SER A 176 -2.90 17.39 8.04
N LYS A 177 -4.08 17.41 8.66
CA LYS A 177 -4.69 18.59 9.27
C LYS A 177 -3.85 19.03 10.47
N THR A 178 -3.83 20.33 10.73
CA THR A 178 -2.88 20.93 11.68
C THR A 178 -3.53 21.92 12.65
N GLY A 179 -4.87 22.02 12.64
CA GLY A 179 -5.62 22.92 13.53
C GLY A 179 -5.71 24.36 13.05
N GLU A 180 -5.51 24.60 11.75
CA GLU A 180 -5.70 25.93 11.15
C GLU A 180 -7.17 26.35 11.14
N GLN A 181 -8.06 25.39 10.95
CA GLN A 181 -9.50 25.56 11.08
C GLN A 181 -9.92 24.94 12.42
N GLU A 182 -10.68 25.69 13.21
CA GLU A 182 -11.25 25.19 14.45
C GLU A 182 -12.45 24.29 14.15
N GLY A 183 -12.55 23.20 14.90
CA GLY A 183 -13.64 22.26 14.85
C GLY A 183 -13.17 20.83 14.64
N GLY A 184 -14.13 19.93 14.52
CA GLY A 184 -13.86 18.52 14.38
C GLY A 184 -15.09 17.73 13.94
N ALA A 185 -14.90 16.43 13.82
CA ALA A 185 -15.99 15.51 13.53
C ALA A 185 -15.87 14.23 14.33
N ILE A 186 -17.01 13.59 14.58
CA ILE A 186 -17.09 12.18 14.98
C ILE A 186 -17.97 11.48 13.95
N GLN A 187 -17.55 10.30 13.50
CA GLN A 187 -18.33 9.48 12.56
C GLN A 187 -18.36 8.03 13.01
N ALA A 188 -19.56 7.46 13.10
CA ALA A 188 -19.76 6.02 13.20
C ALA A 188 -20.17 5.46 11.85
N THR A 189 -19.50 4.40 11.41
CA THR A 189 -19.75 3.70 10.14
C THR A 189 -20.03 2.23 10.41
N ALA A 190 -21.05 1.68 9.78
CA ALA A 190 -21.41 0.27 9.82
C ALA A 190 -21.46 -0.31 8.40
N GLY A 191 -20.77 -1.43 8.18
CA GLY A 191 -20.88 -2.27 7.00
C GLY A 191 -22.15 -3.10 7.07
N ILE A 192 -23.08 -2.84 6.14
CA ILE A 192 -24.42 -3.43 6.11
C ILE A 192 -24.36 -4.91 5.68
N ASP A 193 -23.46 -5.26 4.77
CA ASP A 193 -23.36 -6.60 4.16
C ASP A 193 -22.01 -7.30 4.39
N TYR A 194 -21.14 -6.75 5.24
CA TYR A 194 -19.78 -7.26 5.47
C TYR A 194 -19.28 -7.16 6.94
N GLU A 195 -20.21 -6.90 7.88
CA GLU A 195 -19.98 -6.99 9.32
C GLU A 195 -18.70 -6.26 9.81
N GLU A 196 -18.59 -4.96 9.51
CA GLU A 196 -17.50 -4.11 10.01
C GLU A 196 -18.05 -2.82 10.63
N TYR A 197 -17.52 -2.46 11.79
CA TYR A 197 -17.89 -1.26 12.51
C TYR A 197 -16.66 -0.40 12.71
N ARG A 198 -16.80 0.90 12.46
CA ARG A 198 -15.70 1.85 12.55
C ARG A 198 -16.16 3.16 13.20
N LEU A 199 -15.33 3.70 14.08
CA LEU A 199 -15.50 5.02 14.68
C LEU A 199 -14.30 5.87 14.32
N ASP A 200 -14.52 7.01 13.69
CA ASP A 200 -13.52 8.04 13.40
C ASP A 200 -13.80 9.29 14.24
N PHE A 201 -12.75 9.98 14.64
CA PHE A 201 -12.86 11.30 15.26
C PHE A 201 -11.68 12.19 14.89
N ASP A 202 -11.90 13.50 14.89
CA ASP A 202 -10.85 14.51 14.90
C ASP A 202 -11.31 15.79 15.59
N TYR A 203 -10.35 16.59 16.03
CA TYR A 203 -10.56 17.95 16.49
C TYR A 203 -9.28 18.76 16.32
N GLY A 204 -9.40 19.97 15.80
CA GLY A 204 -8.33 20.94 15.74
C GLY A 204 -8.79 22.33 16.15
N GLY A 205 -7.84 23.17 16.54
CA GLY A 205 -8.12 24.55 16.92
C GLY A 205 -6.93 25.27 17.51
N ARG A 206 -7.17 26.50 17.97
CA ARG A 206 -6.17 27.36 18.62
C ARG A 206 -6.28 27.27 20.14
N ILE A 207 -5.14 27.10 20.81
CA ILE A 207 -4.98 27.23 22.27
C ILE A 207 -4.70 28.70 22.65
N SER A 208 -4.01 29.41 21.75
CA SER A 208 -3.76 30.86 21.82
C SER A 208 -3.54 31.40 20.41
N ASP A 209 -3.35 32.71 20.26
CA ASP A 209 -3.07 33.36 18.98
C ASP A 209 -1.89 32.75 18.21
N SER A 210 -0.93 32.13 18.91
CA SER A 210 0.29 31.55 18.32
C SER A 210 0.44 30.05 18.54
N LEU A 211 -0.55 29.36 19.09
CA LEU A 211 -0.45 27.92 19.38
C LEU A 211 -1.72 27.23 18.92
N ARG A 212 -1.58 26.27 18.01
CA ARG A 212 -2.67 25.45 17.46
C ARG A 212 -2.36 23.97 17.57
N TYR A 213 -3.39 23.14 17.53
CA TYR A 213 -3.26 21.69 17.62
C TYR A 213 -4.28 20.98 16.76
N HIS A 214 -4.00 19.72 16.48
CA HIS A 214 -4.94 18.78 15.89
C HIS A 214 -4.74 17.40 16.52
N VAL A 215 -5.82 16.69 16.80
CA VAL A 215 -5.82 15.30 17.25
C VAL A 215 -6.94 14.57 16.55
N GLY A 216 -6.69 13.34 16.10
CA GLY A 216 -7.71 12.52 15.49
C GLY A 216 -7.27 11.09 15.34
N GLY A 217 -8.20 10.22 15.00
CA GLY A 217 -7.94 8.80 14.88
C GLY A 217 -9.18 8.01 14.54
N PHE A 218 -9.01 6.69 14.51
CA PHE A 218 -10.10 5.76 14.31
C PHE A 218 -9.88 4.46 15.07
N TYR A 219 -10.96 3.73 15.30
CA TYR A 219 -10.95 2.34 15.72
C TYR A 219 -11.96 1.55 14.90
N ARG A 220 -11.62 0.31 14.53
CA ARG A 220 -12.51 -0.61 13.82
C ARG A 220 -12.49 -2.01 14.40
N GLN A 221 -13.56 -2.74 14.12
CA GLN A 221 -13.67 -4.18 14.36
C GLN A 221 -14.66 -4.79 13.37
N GLY A 222 -14.32 -5.95 12.79
CA GLY A 222 -15.22 -6.67 11.92
C GLY A 222 -14.56 -7.73 11.06
N GLU A 223 -15.37 -8.39 10.23
CA GLU A 223 -14.92 -9.42 9.31
C GLU A 223 -14.28 -8.83 8.04
N GLY A 224 -14.92 -7.82 7.44
CA GLY A 224 -14.44 -7.21 6.21
C GLY A 224 -15.12 -7.76 4.95
N PRO A 225 -14.68 -7.35 3.75
CA PRO A 225 -15.41 -7.53 2.50
C PRO A 225 -15.56 -8.99 2.02
N ARG A 226 -14.86 -9.95 2.63
CA ARG A 226 -14.94 -11.38 2.31
C ARG A 226 -15.07 -12.20 3.59
N LYS A 227 -15.87 -13.26 3.52
CA LYS A 227 -16.22 -14.12 4.64
C LYS A 227 -15.05 -15.00 5.05
N ALA A 228 -14.41 -14.67 6.16
CA ALA A 228 -13.35 -15.44 6.82
C ALA A 228 -13.87 -16.30 7.98
N GLY A 229 -15.09 -16.03 8.47
CA GLY A 229 -15.72 -16.68 9.61
C GLY A 229 -15.23 -16.17 10.97
N TYR A 230 -14.60 -14.99 11.00
CA TYR A 230 -14.10 -14.34 12.21
C TYR A 230 -13.84 -12.84 11.98
N ASP A 231 -13.74 -12.07 13.07
CA ASP A 231 -13.29 -10.67 13.04
C ASP A 231 -11.85 -10.59 12.53
N ALA A 232 -11.69 -10.28 11.24
CA ALA A 232 -10.41 -10.26 10.56
C ALA A 232 -9.75 -8.87 10.55
N ASN A 233 -10.53 -7.82 10.81
CA ASN A 233 -10.06 -6.45 10.97
C ASN A 233 -10.30 -5.99 12.42
N LYS A 234 -9.27 -5.51 13.11
CA LYS A 234 -9.37 -5.04 14.50
C LYS A 234 -8.23 -4.13 14.90
N GLY A 235 -8.56 -2.92 15.33
CA GLY A 235 -7.60 -1.95 15.87
C GLY A 235 -7.78 -0.56 15.28
N GLY A 236 -6.74 0.26 15.30
CA GLY A 236 -6.89 1.67 14.97
C GLY A 236 -5.61 2.48 14.99
N GLN A 237 -5.78 3.79 14.77
CA GLN A 237 -4.73 4.79 14.75
C GLN A 237 -5.15 6.01 15.55
N ILE A 238 -4.18 6.67 16.19
CA ILE A 238 -4.31 8.05 16.66
C ILE A 238 -3.10 8.85 16.16
N LYS A 239 -3.36 10.07 15.67
CA LYS A 239 -2.35 11.06 15.34
C LYS A 239 -2.65 12.35 16.09
N ALA A 240 -1.61 13.05 16.49
CA ALA A 240 -1.73 14.37 17.08
C ALA A 240 -0.58 15.26 16.61
N ASN A 241 -0.84 16.56 16.49
CA ASN A 241 0.19 17.56 16.30
C ASN A 241 -0.13 18.84 17.06
N ILE A 242 0.91 19.57 17.41
CA ILE A 242 0.85 20.89 18.01
C ILE A 242 1.83 21.79 17.27
N THR A 243 1.34 22.96 16.83
CA THR A 243 2.10 23.94 16.05
C THR A 243 2.19 25.24 16.82
N LYS A 244 3.42 25.67 17.12
CA LYS A 244 3.74 26.99 17.66
C LYS A 244 4.17 27.90 16.52
N GLU A 245 3.43 28.98 16.32
CA GLU A 245 3.71 30.04 15.36
C GLU A 245 4.60 31.12 15.99
N PHE A 246 5.48 31.68 15.17
CA PHE A 246 6.43 32.75 15.48
C PHE A 246 6.35 33.79 14.37
N ALA A 247 6.90 35.00 14.60
CA ALA A 247 6.82 36.12 13.65
C ALA A 247 7.38 35.84 12.23
N GLY A 248 8.21 34.82 12.07
CA GLY A 248 8.79 34.42 10.78
C GLY A 248 8.63 32.93 10.45
N GLY A 249 7.76 32.18 11.15
CA GLY A 249 7.72 30.75 10.93
C GLY A 249 6.94 29.95 11.96
N TYR A 250 7.13 28.63 11.97
CA TYR A 250 6.53 27.75 12.95
C TYR A 250 7.44 26.58 13.32
N ILE A 251 7.17 26.00 14.49
CA ILE A 251 7.63 24.67 14.89
C ILE A 251 6.40 23.82 15.17
N ARG A 252 6.35 22.63 14.59
CA ARG A 252 5.31 21.63 14.78
C ARG A 252 5.92 20.37 15.34
N LEU A 253 5.35 19.88 16.44
CA LEU A 253 5.62 18.53 16.94
C LEU A 253 4.42 17.66 16.58
N TYR A 254 4.68 16.44 16.16
CA TYR A 254 3.62 15.49 15.82
C TYR A 254 3.97 14.07 16.27
N GLY A 255 2.94 13.26 16.46
CA GLY A 255 3.07 11.87 16.83
C GLY A 255 1.97 11.00 16.24
N LYS A 256 2.27 9.72 16.09
CA LYS A 256 1.37 8.68 15.59
C LYS A 256 1.52 7.41 16.42
N TYR A 257 0.40 6.82 16.79
CA TYR A 257 0.31 5.45 17.26
C TYR A 257 -0.64 4.68 16.34
N LEU A 258 -0.15 3.61 15.72
CA LEU A 258 -0.92 2.67 14.92
C LEU A 258 -0.77 1.29 15.53
N ASN A 259 -1.88 0.63 15.82
CA ASN A 259 -1.92 -0.78 16.17
C ASN A 259 -3.24 -1.34 15.63
N ASP A 260 -3.13 -1.95 14.47
CA ASP A 260 -4.27 -2.42 13.70
C ASP A 260 -3.97 -3.78 13.11
N ARG A 261 -4.99 -4.60 12.98
CA ARG A 261 -4.92 -5.92 12.36
C ARG A 261 -5.88 -5.91 11.21
N ALA A 262 -5.43 -6.42 10.08
CA ALA A 262 -6.25 -6.51 8.90
C ALA A 262 -5.99 -7.80 8.14
N ILE A 263 -7.03 -8.36 7.55
CA ILE A 263 -6.87 -9.55 6.72
C ILE A 263 -5.98 -9.29 5.50
N GLY A 264 -5.02 -10.19 5.28
CA GLY A 264 -4.26 -10.25 4.03
C GLY A 264 -4.98 -11.15 3.03
N TYR A 265 -5.41 -10.60 1.89
CA TYR A 265 -5.98 -11.39 0.81
C TYR A 265 -4.91 -11.74 -0.22
N LEU A 266 -4.56 -13.03 -0.27
CA LEU A 266 -3.71 -13.62 -1.30
C LEU A 266 -4.56 -14.23 -2.43
N PRO A 267 -3.96 -14.74 -3.53
CA PRO A 267 -4.71 -15.42 -4.58
C PRO A 267 -5.60 -16.54 -4.04
N ASN A 268 -6.82 -16.65 -4.57
CA ASN A 268 -7.79 -17.69 -4.26
C ASN A 268 -8.10 -18.50 -5.55
N PRO A 269 -8.58 -19.75 -5.46
CA PRO A 269 -8.91 -20.52 -6.65
C PRO A 269 -10.12 -19.93 -7.39
N VAL A 270 -10.05 -19.95 -8.72
CA VAL A 270 -11.12 -19.58 -9.64
C VAL A 270 -11.16 -20.57 -10.81
N LEU A 271 -12.35 -20.94 -11.27
CA LEU A 271 -12.51 -21.80 -12.44
C LEU A 271 -12.37 -20.95 -13.71
N VAL A 272 -11.52 -21.38 -14.63
CA VAL A 272 -11.27 -20.68 -15.90
C VAL A 272 -11.45 -21.64 -17.06
N THR A 273 -12.38 -21.30 -17.95
CA THR A 273 -12.63 -22.04 -19.20
C THR A 273 -12.32 -21.17 -20.42
N GLY A 274 -12.46 -21.74 -21.62
CA GLY A 274 -12.14 -21.05 -22.87
C GLY A 274 -10.66 -21.20 -23.24
N SER A 275 -10.04 -20.12 -23.70
CA SER A 275 -8.64 -20.11 -24.11
C SER A 275 -7.85 -19.04 -23.36
N ASN A 276 -6.51 -19.15 -23.33
CA ASN A 276 -5.63 -18.14 -22.74
C ASN A 276 -5.90 -16.71 -23.25
N SER A 277 -6.28 -16.58 -24.53
CA SER A 277 -6.54 -15.29 -25.18
C SER A 277 -7.96 -14.74 -24.99
N ASN A 278 -8.91 -15.61 -24.59
CA ASN A 278 -10.30 -15.27 -24.29
C ASN A 278 -10.84 -16.15 -23.13
N PRO A 279 -10.30 -15.99 -21.91
CA PRO A 279 -10.66 -16.81 -20.77
C PRO A 279 -11.99 -16.39 -20.15
N LYS A 280 -12.70 -17.34 -19.55
CA LYS A 280 -13.95 -17.13 -18.81
C LYS A 280 -13.78 -17.54 -17.36
N TYR A 281 -13.62 -16.54 -16.50
CA TYR A 281 -13.46 -16.70 -15.06
C TYR A 281 -14.81 -16.90 -14.37
N GLN A 282 -14.92 -17.91 -13.53
CA GLN A 282 -16.14 -18.35 -12.85
C GLN A 282 -15.82 -18.81 -11.43
N ASP A 283 -16.81 -18.74 -10.54
CA ASP A 283 -16.67 -19.25 -9.18
C ASP A 283 -16.48 -20.77 -9.21
N LEU A 284 -15.78 -21.31 -8.22
CA LEU A 284 -15.85 -22.75 -7.98
C LEU A 284 -17.19 -23.06 -7.31
N PRO A 285 -17.75 -24.27 -7.54
CA PRO A 285 -18.89 -24.75 -6.77
C PRO A 285 -18.66 -24.59 -5.26
N GLY A 286 -19.52 -23.82 -4.58
CA GLY A 286 -19.43 -23.58 -3.14
C GLY A 286 -18.39 -22.54 -2.70
N PHE A 287 -17.70 -21.85 -3.61
CA PHE A 287 -16.70 -20.83 -3.28
C PHE A 287 -16.77 -19.64 -4.26
N SER A 288 -17.23 -18.48 -3.78
CA SER A 288 -17.34 -17.25 -4.56
C SER A 288 -16.08 -16.41 -4.48
N ILE A 289 -15.51 -16.04 -5.62
CA ILE A 289 -14.26 -15.26 -5.65
C ILE A 289 -14.41 -13.81 -5.16
N ASN A 290 -15.64 -13.28 -5.14
CA ASN A 290 -15.92 -11.92 -4.68
C ASN A 290 -16.22 -11.85 -3.18
N GLY A 291 -16.80 -12.91 -2.60
CA GLY A 291 -17.32 -12.91 -1.24
C GLY A 291 -16.63 -13.89 -0.28
N ASP A 292 -15.83 -14.83 -0.76
CA ASP A 292 -15.18 -15.85 0.05
C ASP A 292 -13.64 -15.73 0.01
N THR A 293 -12.99 -16.35 0.99
CA THR A 293 -11.54 -16.42 1.10
C THR A 293 -11.11 -17.77 1.69
N LEU A 294 -9.86 -18.16 1.47
CA LEU A 294 -9.25 -19.34 2.10
C LEU A 294 -8.97 -19.17 3.61
N HIS A 295 -9.17 -17.98 4.19
CA HIS A 295 -9.20 -17.82 5.64
C HIS A 295 -10.44 -18.50 6.24
N SER A 296 -10.30 -19.09 7.42
CA SER A 296 -11.37 -19.91 8.03
C SER A 296 -11.41 -19.82 9.53
N ARG A 297 -12.62 -19.92 10.10
CA ARG A 297 -12.81 -20.03 11.55
C ARG A 297 -12.23 -21.29 12.17
N TYR A 298 -12.00 -22.33 11.35
CA TYR A 298 -11.41 -23.59 11.79
C TYR A 298 -9.90 -23.64 11.61
N PHE A 299 -9.29 -22.65 10.93
CA PHE A 299 -7.85 -22.57 10.75
C PHE A 299 -7.32 -21.22 11.23
N ARG A 300 -7.11 -21.12 12.55
CA ARG A 300 -6.72 -19.86 13.23
C ARG A 300 -5.34 -19.91 13.86
N ASP A 301 -4.77 -21.09 14.04
CA ASP A 301 -3.50 -21.28 14.74
C ASP A 301 -2.46 -21.87 13.79
N ASN A 302 -1.28 -21.25 13.77
CA ASN A 302 -0.10 -21.76 13.09
C ASN A 302 0.92 -22.26 14.13
N VAL A 303 1.07 -23.57 14.23
CA VAL A 303 2.16 -24.18 15.02
C VAL A 303 3.42 -24.18 14.17
N THR A 304 4.48 -23.51 14.62
CA THR A 304 5.75 -23.36 13.90
C THR A 304 6.91 -23.17 14.88
N LEU A 305 8.10 -22.86 14.38
CA LEU A 305 9.21 -22.36 15.22
C LEU A 305 9.41 -20.86 15.01
N ASP A 306 9.84 -20.12 16.03
CA ASP A 306 10.23 -18.71 15.94
C ASP A 306 11.60 -18.52 15.26
N GLY A 307 12.07 -17.28 15.12
CA GLY A 307 13.38 -16.97 14.52
C GLY A 307 14.59 -17.53 15.31
N ARG A 308 14.38 -18.01 16.54
CA ARG A 308 15.39 -18.70 17.36
C ARG A 308 15.16 -20.21 17.39
N ASN A 309 14.30 -20.73 16.52
CA ASN A 309 13.89 -22.12 16.44
C ASN A 309 13.21 -22.66 17.72
N ASN A 310 12.52 -21.84 18.50
CA ASN A 310 11.67 -22.33 19.61
C ASN A 310 10.24 -22.58 19.10
N PRO A 311 9.55 -23.64 19.56
CA PRO A 311 8.16 -23.89 19.19
C PRO A 311 7.26 -22.76 19.66
N VAL A 312 6.38 -22.31 18.77
CA VAL A 312 5.41 -21.25 19.01
C VAL A 312 4.12 -21.54 18.27
N THR A 313 3.02 -21.03 18.80
CA THR A 313 1.74 -20.96 18.10
C THR A 313 1.44 -19.51 17.80
N ARG A 314 1.15 -19.21 16.53
CA ARG A 314 0.85 -17.85 16.05
C ARG A 314 -0.60 -17.77 15.57
N ASP A 315 -1.24 -16.63 15.85
CA ASP A 315 -2.63 -16.38 15.50
C ASP A 315 -2.72 -15.87 14.06
N ILE A 316 -3.34 -16.64 13.17
CA ILE A 316 -3.53 -16.31 11.75
C ILE A 316 -4.38 -15.04 11.60
N ARG A 317 -5.24 -14.74 12.58
CA ARG A 317 -6.07 -13.53 12.59
C ARG A 317 -5.26 -12.24 12.77
N ASP A 318 -3.98 -12.33 13.15
CA ASP A 318 -3.10 -11.16 13.14
C ASP A 318 -2.95 -10.58 11.72
N GLY A 319 -3.06 -11.41 10.68
CA GLY A 319 -3.11 -10.94 9.29
C GLY A 319 -1.92 -10.02 8.98
N GLN A 320 -2.21 -8.86 8.39
CA GLN A 320 -1.33 -7.70 8.34
C GLN A 320 -1.46 -6.92 9.67
N HIS A 321 -0.42 -6.97 10.52
CA HIS A 321 -0.45 -6.36 11.87
C HIS A 321 0.62 -5.28 12.03
N PRO A 322 0.45 -4.05 11.50
CA PRO A 322 1.36 -2.95 11.81
C PRO A 322 1.24 -2.51 13.27
N VAL A 323 2.39 -2.30 13.91
CA VAL A 323 2.54 -1.54 15.16
C VAL A 323 3.55 -0.43 14.93
N VAL A 324 3.10 0.83 14.99
CA VAL A 324 3.95 2.01 14.76
C VAL A 324 3.84 2.98 15.91
N TYR A 325 4.98 3.40 16.44
CA TYR A 325 5.11 4.60 17.28
C TYR A 325 6.02 5.58 16.55
N ALA A 326 5.46 6.71 16.12
CA ALA A 326 6.25 7.75 15.48
C ALA A 326 6.15 9.06 16.22
N VAL A 327 7.27 9.78 16.26
CA VAL A 327 7.39 11.14 16.78
C VAL A 327 8.20 11.93 15.76
N GLY A 328 7.76 13.14 15.47
CA GLY A 328 8.46 13.99 14.52
C GLY A 328 8.33 15.47 14.83
N LEU A 329 9.15 16.21 14.10
CA LEU A 329 9.25 17.65 14.15
C LEU A 329 9.21 18.17 12.71
N GLU A 330 8.44 19.22 12.48
CA GLU A 330 8.54 20.03 11.28
C GLU A 330 8.76 21.48 11.71
N SER A 331 9.68 22.18 11.07
CA SER A 331 9.84 23.61 11.26
C SER A 331 10.07 24.31 9.94
N GLN A 332 9.56 25.53 9.85
CA GLN A 332 9.75 26.37 8.67
C GLN A 332 9.92 27.81 9.15
N PHE A 333 11.02 28.46 8.76
CA PHE A 333 11.32 29.83 9.14
C PHE A 333 11.87 30.63 7.98
N GLU A 334 11.37 31.86 7.81
CA GLU A 334 12.02 32.90 7.04
C GLU A 334 13.05 33.61 7.94
N LEU A 335 14.32 33.29 7.72
CA LEU A 335 15.46 34.00 8.29
C LEU A 335 15.68 35.24 7.40
N GLY A 336 15.92 36.40 8.00
CA GLY A 336 15.97 37.69 7.29
C GLY A 336 16.73 37.71 5.95
N ASP A 337 16.45 38.70 5.11
CA ASP A 337 16.96 38.83 3.75
C ASP A 337 16.43 37.76 2.76
N GLY A 338 15.26 37.16 3.04
CA GLY A 338 14.53 36.25 2.15
C GLY A 338 15.00 34.79 2.19
N TRP A 339 15.79 34.40 3.19
CA TRP A 339 16.19 33.01 3.41
C TRP A 339 15.07 32.21 4.06
N ASN A 340 14.73 31.06 3.51
CA ASN A 340 13.73 30.14 4.05
C ASN A 340 14.41 28.83 4.44
N VAL A 341 14.28 28.43 5.71
CA VAL A 341 14.79 27.16 6.23
C VAL A 341 13.62 26.27 6.56
N THR A 342 13.64 25.03 6.09
CA THR A 342 12.67 23.99 6.44
C THR A 342 13.41 22.78 6.98
N GLU A 343 12.95 22.25 8.10
CA GLU A 343 13.50 21.04 8.72
C GLU A 343 12.35 20.09 9.01
N ARG A 344 12.46 18.86 8.52
CA ARG A 344 11.54 17.76 8.83
C ARG A 344 12.31 16.58 9.38
N PHE A 345 11.95 16.15 10.58
CA PHE A 345 12.53 15.02 11.27
C PHE A 345 11.44 14.04 11.73
N ARG A 346 11.71 12.74 11.63
CA ARG A 346 10.88 11.69 12.23
C ARG A 346 11.72 10.53 12.72
N TYR A 347 11.38 10.03 13.90
CA TYR A 347 11.73 8.69 14.37
C TYR A 347 10.47 7.82 14.38
N SER A 348 10.57 6.60 13.87
CA SER A 348 9.50 5.60 13.88
C SER A 348 10.02 4.27 14.44
N ASP A 349 9.42 3.78 15.53
CA ASP A 349 9.51 2.39 15.96
C ASP A 349 8.40 1.62 15.23
N VAL A 350 8.79 0.63 14.41
CA VAL A 350 7.89 -0.09 13.52
C VAL A 350 8.12 -1.59 13.71
N SER A 351 7.08 -2.32 14.05
CA SER A 351 7.10 -3.78 14.15
C SER A 351 5.77 -4.36 13.66
N GLY A 352 5.64 -5.69 13.61
CA GLY A 352 4.39 -6.30 13.20
C GLY A 352 4.49 -7.73 12.69
N GLY A 353 3.62 -8.03 11.72
CA GLY A 353 3.64 -9.30 11.00
C GLY A 353 2.74 -9.31 9.77
N PHE A 354 2.90 -10.36 8.98
CA PHE A 354 2.05 -10.70 7.85
C PHE A 354 1.72 -12.20 7.93
N THR A 355 0.43 -12.54 8.00
CA THR A 355 -0.03 -13.92 8.00
C THR A 355 -1.19 -14.11 7.02
N SER A 356 -1.07 -15.04 6.07
CA SER A 356 -2.15 -15.36 5.13
C SER A 356 -1.93 -16.72 4.45
N PRO A 357 -2.99 -17.53 4.24
CA PRO A 357 -2.91 -18.75 3.46
C PRO A 357 -2.67 -18.42 1.98
N PHE A 358 -1.68 -19.07 1.37
CA PHE A 358 -1.41 -19.01 -0.06
C PHE A 358 -1.60 -20.41 -0.68
N PRO A 359 -2.46 -20.57 -1.70
CA PRO A 359 -2.61 -21.85 -2.37
C PRO A 359 -1.43 -22.11 -3.33
N SER A 360 -0.57 -23.07 -3.03
CA SER A 360 0.47 -23.51 -3.97
C SER A 360 -0.13 -24.31 -5.14
N ALA A 361 -1.20 -25.06 -4.88
CA ALA A 361 -1.96 -25.82 -5.87
C ALA A 361 -3.39 -26.06 -5.37
N VAL A 362 -4.34 -26.21 -6.30
CA VAL A 362 -5.74 -26.54 -6.01
C VAL A 362 -6.24 -27.55 -7.05
N ASP A 363 -6.89 -28.60 -6.58
CA ASP A 363 -7.54 -29.63 -7.41
C ASP A 363 -8.66 -30.31 -6.61
N THR A 364 -9.31 -31.32 -7.18
CA THR A 364 -10.15 -32.28 -6.45
C THR A 364 -9.34 -32.98 -5.36
N GLY A 365 -9.98 -33.32 -4.24
CA GLY A 365 -9.35 -34.05 -3.15
C GLY A 365 -8.72 -35.36 -3.61
N SER A 366 -9.40 -36.11 -4.47
CA SER A 366 -8.86 -37.36 -5.04
C SER A 366 -7.56 -37.15 -5.81
N ALA A 367 -7.45 -36.08 -6.60
CA ALA A 367 -6.25 -35.77 -7.36
C ALA A 367 -5.10 -35.37 -6.44
N ILE A 368 -5.34 -34.51 -5.44
CA ILE A 368 -4.32 -34.13 -4.45
C ILE A 368 -3.88 -35.33 -3.60
N ALA A 369 -4.82 -36.15 -3.13
CA ALA A 369 -4.51 -37.35 -2.36
C ALA A 369 -3.62 -38.32 -3.17
N THR A 370 -3.93 -38.50 -4.45
CA THR A 370 -3.12 -39.34 -5.35
C THR A 370 -1.74 -38.73 -5.59
N ALA A 371 -1.66 -37.41 -5.79
CA ALA A 371 -0.40 -36.71 -6.04
C ALA A 371 0.57 -36.75 -4.84
N LEU A 372 0.04 -36.67 -3.61
CA LEU A 372 0.84 -36.61 -2.39
C LEU A 372 1.08 -37.99 -1.75
N GLY A 373 0.08 -38.87 -1.74
CA GLY A 373 0.14 -40.17 -1.06
C GLY A 373 0.11 -41.40 -1.96
N GLY A 374 -0.06 -41.21 -3.28
CA GLY A 374 -0.21 -42.30 -4.24
C GLY A 374 -1.63 -42.84 -4.34
N ALA A 375 -1.86 -43.73 -5.31
CA ALA A 375 -3.16 -44.35 -5.55
C ALA A 375 -3.66 -45.12 -4.31
N GLY A 376 -4.96 -45.01 -4.02
CA GLY A 376 -5.58 -45.63 -2.84
C GLY A 376 -5.44 -44.84 -1.54
N SER A 377 -4.87 -43.62 -1.60
CA SER A 377 -4.87 -42.71 -0.46
C SER A 377 -6.28 -42.24 -0.09
N THR A 378 -6.50 -42.00 1.19
CA THR A 378 -7.78 -41.57 1.76
C THR A 378 -7.65 -40.21 2.44
N LEU A 379 -8.75 -39.46 2.45
CA LEU A 379 -8.86 -38.15 3.05
C LEU A 379 -9.93 -38.15 4.15
N THR A 380 -9.66 -37.47 5.26
CA THR A 380 -10.62 -37.29 6.36
C THR A 380 -10.57 -35.85 6.87
N TYR A 381 -11.69 -35.31 7.31
CA TYR A 381 -11.71 -33.97 7.92
C TYR A 381 -10.92 -33.99 9.23
N ALA A 382 -9.91 -33.13 9.34
CA ALA A 382 -9.07 -33.02 10.53
C ALA A 382 -9.75 -32.21 11.64
N ASN A 383 -10.60 -31.24 11.26
CA ASN A 383 -11.30 -30.37 12.19
C ASN A 383 -12.67 -29.93 11.63
N GLY A 384 -13.33 -29.00 12.33
CA GLY A 384 -14.64 -28.50 11.97
C GLY A 384 -15.78 -29.47 12.29
N PRO A 385 -17.03 -29.17 11.86
CA PRO A 385 -18.21 -29.96 12.21
C PRO A 385 -18.18 -31.41 11.72
N ASN A 386 -17.38 -31.70 10.69
CA ASN A 386 -17.23 -33.03 10.10
C ASN A 386 -15.97 -33.77 10.56
N ALA A 387 -15.26 -33.29 11.59
CA ALA A 387 -14.01 -33.90 12.05
C ALA A 387 -14.13 -35.42 12.23
N GLY A 388 -13.15 -36.16 11.69
CA GLY A 388 -13.12 -37.63 11.68
C GLY A 388 -13.95 -38.29 10.59
N GLN A 389 -14.83 -37.56 9.89
CA GLN A 389 -15.57 -38.08 8.74
C GLN A 389 -14.71 -38.12 7.48
N ALA A 390 -15.04 -39.02 6.55
CA ALA A 390 -14.40 -39.10 5.25
C ALA A 390 -14.62 -37.79 4.44
N PHE A 391 -13.55 -37.28 3.84
CA PHE A 391 -13.64 -36.15 2.92
C PHE A 391 -14.03 -36.66 1.53
N ASN A 392 -15.03 -36.02 0.91
CA ASN A 392 -15.45 -36.40 -0.44
C ASN A 392 -14.38 -35.97 -1.46
N GLY A 393 -13.73 -36.95 -2.09
CA GLY A 393 -12.64 -36.70 -3.06
C GLY A 393 -13.04 -35.89 -4.30
N SER A 394 -14.34 -35.72 -4.59
CA SER A 394 -14.82 -34.80 -5.63
C SER A 394 -14.86 -33.33 -5.21
N ASN A 395 -14.82 -33.04 -3.90
CA ASN A 395 -14.70 -31.67 -3.40
C ASN A 395 -13.29 -31.14 -3.65
N TYR A 396 -13.16 -29.81 -3.73
CA TYR A 396 -11.87 -29.16 -3.96
C TYR A 396 -11.04 -29.06 -2.69
N LEU A 397 -9.75 -29.29 -2.83
CA LEU A 397 -8.75 -29.22 -1.77
C LEU A 397 -7.62 -28.30 -2.25
N ALA A 398 -7.06 -27.52 -1.34
CA ALA A 398 -5.93 -26.65 -1.58
C ALA A 398 -4.71 -27.14 -0.81
N GLN A 399 -3.57 -27.20 -1.49
CA GLN A 399 -2.26 -27.24 -0.85
C GLN A 399 -1.92 -25.80 -0.44
N ILE A 400 -1.91 -25.52 0.86
CA ILE A 400 -1.66 -24.20 1.42
C ILE A 400 -0.22 -24.12 1.89
N VAL A 401 0.52 -23.13 1.39
CA VAL A 401 1.68 -22.60 2.12
C VAL A 401 1.16 -21.41 2.93
N LEU A 402 1.18 -21.52 4.25
CA LEU A 402 0.80 -20.42 5.12
C LEU A 402 1.98 -19.46 5.20
N PHE A 403 1.87 -18.33 4.52
CA PHE A 403 2.83 -17.24 4.69
C PHE A 403 2.64 -16.66 6.07
N ASP A 404 3.64 -16.80 6.92
CA ASP A 404 3.68 -16.26 8.28
C ASP A 404 5.03 -15.57 8.49
N VAL A 405 5.00 -14.26 8.68
CA VAL A 405 6.18 -13.40 8.78
C VAL A 405 6.12 -12.63 10.10
N LYS A 406 7.21 -12.69 10.87
CA LYS A 406 7.47 -11.79 12.01
C LYS A 406 8.25 -10.59 11.51
N ILE A 407 7.71 -9.39 11.68
CA ILE A 407 8.47 -8.16 11.48
C ILE A 407 9.00 -7.73 12.85
N ASN A 408 10.28 -8.00 13.10
CA ASN A 408 10.93 -7.70 14.38
C ASN A 408 11.24 -6.20 14.50
N SER A 409 11.69 -5.58 13.41
CA SER A 409 11.93 -4.14 13.32
C SER A 409 11.93 -3.68 11.87
N LEU A 410 11.16 -2.63 11.59
CA LEU A 410 11.34 -1.73 10.44
C LEU A 410 11.57 -0.31 10.96
N ASN A 411 12.29 -0.17 12.07
CA ASN A 411 12.55 1.13 12.67
C ASN A 411 13.26 2.05 11.67
N ASN A 412 12.83 3.31 11.65
CA ASN A 412 13.46 4.31 10.80
C ASN A 412 13.62 5.67 11.46
N ILE A 413 14.66 6.37 11.01
CA ILE A 413 14.91 7.77 11.32
C ILE A 413 15.09 8.48 9.99
N THR A 414 14.39 9.59 9.80
CA THR A 414 14.50 10.40 8.59
C THR A 414 14.62 11.86 8.94
N ASN A 415 15.51 12.57 8.26
CA ASN A 415 15.74 14.00 8.34
C ASN A 415 15.80 14.60 6.93
N ASP A 416 15.14 15.74 6.73
CA ASP A 416 15.17 16.52 5.49
C ASP A 416 15.31 18.01 5.85
N LEU A 417 16.54 18.51 5.73
CA LEU A 417 16.88 19.92 5.92
C LEU A 417 16.98 20.62 4.58
N ARG A 418 16.30 21.77 4.45
CA ARG A 418 16.29 22.60 3.24
C ARG A 418 16.53 24.05 3.57
N VAL A 419 17.32 24.70 2.74
CA VAL A 419 17.53 26.15 2.75
C VAL A 419 17.27 26.66 1.34
N SER A 420 16.37 27.64 1.22
CA SER A 420 16.05 28.27 -0.05
C SER A 420 16.07 29.79 0.04
N ARG A 421 16.29 30.45 -1.09
CA ARG A 421 16.24 31.91 -1.19
C ARG A 421 15.83 32.32 -2.59
N ASP A 422 15.05 33.38 -2.66
CA ASP A 422 14.75 34.07 -3.92
C ASP A 422 15.74 35.23 -4.13
N PHE A 423 16.21 35.37 -5.36
CA PHE A 423 17.07 36.45 -5.82
C PHE A 423 16.38 37.15 -6.99
N ASP A 424 16.20 38.46 -6.87
CA ASP A 424 15.83 39.28 -8.02
C ASP A 424 17.05 39.48 -8.89
N THR A 425 17.03 38.88 -10.07
CA THR A 425 18.07 39.06 -11.09
C THR A 425 17.57 40.02 -12.15
N GLY A 426 18.46 40.71 -12.85
CA GLY A 426 18.07 41.52 -14.02
C GLY A 426 17.35 40.71 -15.12
N ALA A 427 17.41 39.37 -15.06
CA ALA A 427 16.74 38.45 -15.96
C ALA A 427 15.42 37.88 -15.39
N GLY A 428 15.02 38.19 -14.15
CA GLY A 428 13.84 37.61 -13.50
C GLY A 428 14.13 37.06 -12.11
N LYS A 429 13.19 36.30 -11.55
CA LYS A 429 13.28 35.78 -10.17
C LYS A 429 13.96 34.42 -10.16
N LEU A 430 15.14 34.33 -9.52
CA LEU A 430 15.89 33.09 -9.34
C LEU A 430 15.66 32.53 -7.93
N THR A 431 15.04 31.37 -7.81
CA THR A 431 14.95 30.62 -6.56
C THR A 431 16.08 29.59 -6.51
N ALA A 432 16.94 29.67 -5.50
CA ALA A 432 17.95 28.65 -5.20
C ALA A 432 17.52 27.83 -3.99
N THR A 433 17.80 26.54 -3.99
CA THR A 433 17.58 25.65 -2.85
C THR A 433 18.74 24.68 -2.73
N ALA A 434 19.19 24.46 -1.51
CA ALA A 434 20.11 23.40 -1.14
C ALA A 434 19.51 22.64 0.04
N GLY A 435 19.77 21.34 0.12
CA GLY A 435 19.29 20.54 1.22
C GLY A 435 20.12 19.29 1.44
N PHE A 436 19.87 18.66 2.58
CA PHE A 436 20.49 17.41 2.97
C PHE A 436 19.41 16.49 3.53
N TYR A 437 19.31 15.31 2.95
CA TYR A 437 18.44 14.25 3.41
C TYR A 437 19.27 13.15 4.05
N LYS A 438 18.85 12.66 5.21
CA LYS A 438 19.41 11.47 5.86
C LYS A 438 18.31 10.50 6.24
N SER A 439 18.56 9.22 6.02
CA SER A 439 17.69 8.14 6.48
C SER A 439 18.51 6.98 7.03
N ARG A 440 18.01 6.37 8.11
CA ARG A 440 18.49 5.08 8.60
C ARG A 440 17.30 4.17 8.83
N GLN A 441 17.33 2.98 8.25
CA GLN A 441 16.23 2.01 8.26
C GLN A 441 16.79 0.63 8.62
N THR A 442 16.33 0.07 9.74
CA THR A 442 16.58 -1.35 10.05
C THR A 442 15.55 -2.21 9.32
N ILE A 443 15.96 -3.36 8.80
CA ILE A 443 15.05 -4.40 8.30
C ILE A 443 15.40 -5.71 9.03
N ALA A 444 14.60 -6.04 10.05
CA ALA A 444 14.74 -7.26 10.83
C ALA A 444 13.45 -8.10 10.77
N THR A 445 13.53 -9.28 10.15
CA THR A 445 12.35 -10.08 9.77
C THR A 445 12.63 -11.58 9.80
N ASP A 446 11.64 -12.37 10.24
CA ASP A 446 11.67 -13.83 10.19
C ASP A 446 10.51 -14.40 9.35
N TRP A 447 10.80 -15.36 8.47
CA TRP A 447 9.79 -16.11 7.70
C TRP A 447 9.60 -17.49 8.33
N LEU A 448 8.36 -17.78 8.75
CA LEU A 448 8.01 -18.90 9.64
C LEU A 448 6.98 -19.86 9.02
N TRP A 449 7.03 -20.01 7.70
CA TRP A 449 5.98 -20.63 6.91
C TRP A 449 5.78 -22.12 7.20
N THR A 450 4.54 -22.58 7.01
CA THR A 450 4.12 -23.98 7.20
C THR A 450 3.24 -24.44 6.03
N SER A 451 3.00 -25.74 5.90
CA SER A 451 2.23 -26.31 4.79
C SER A 451 1.06 -27.16 5.28
N HIS A 452 -0.13 -26.92 4.71
CA HIS A 452 -1.40 -27.51 5.16
C HIS A 452 -2.28 -27.97 4.00
N LEU A 453 -3.15 -28.95 4.24
CA LEU A 453 -4.24 -29.31 3.33
C LEU A 453 -5.54 -28.70 3.83
N LEU A 454 -6.16 -27.85 3.02
CA LEU A 454 -7.34 -27.07 3.39
C LEU A 454 -8.45 -27.26 2.35
N GLU A 455 -9.66 -27.57 2.80
CA GLU A 455 -10.85 -27.59 1.95
C GLU A 455 -11.07 -26.24 1.26
N VAL A 456 -11.57 -26.25 0.01
CA VAL A 456 -12.01 -25.03 -0.67
C VAL A 456 -13.52 -24.94 -0.58
N THR A 457 -14.01 -24.15 0.38
CA THR A 457 -15.45 -23.89 0.60
C THR A 457 -15.66 -22.49 1.19
N GLY A 458 -16.79 -21.88 0.85
CA GLY A 458 -17.12 -20.51 1.19
C GLY A 458 -17.64 -20.30 2.62
N GLY A 459 -17.88 -19.03 2.95
CA GLY A 459 -18.44 -18.60 4.24
C GLY A 459 -17.48 -18.72 5.43
N GLY A 460 -16.16 -18.80 5.19
CA GLY A 460 -15.17 -18.97 6.24
C GLY A 460 -15.25 -20.32 6.96
N ASN A 461 -15.68 -21.37 6.24
CA ASN A 461 -15.97 -22.70 6.78
C ASN A 461 -14.94 -23.77 6.39
N ALA A 462 -13.85 -23.40 5.69
CA ALA A 462 -12.86 -24.36 5.22
C ALA A 462 -12.22 -25.15 6.38
N ALA A 463 -12.36 -26.46 6.35
CA ALA A 463 -11.75 -27.36 7.30
C ALA A 463 -10.38 -27.85 6.82
N LEU A 464 -9.47 -28.09 7.76
CA LEU A 464 -8.23 -28.80 7.50
C LEU A 464 -8.53 -30.28 7.21
N VAL A 465 -7.74 -30.91 6.36
CA VAL A 465 -7.98 -32.28 5.89
C VAL A 465 -6.74 -33.14 6.11
N ASN A 466 -6.93 -34.30 6.73
CA ASN A 466 -5.88 -35.30 6.90
C ASN A 466 -5.76 -36.19 5.65
N LEU A 467 -4.54 -36.59 5.32
CA LEU A 467 -4.18 -37.53 4.25
C LEU A 467 -3.51 -38.78 4.84
N THR A 468 -4.02 -39.96 4.46
CA THR A 468 -3.44 -41.26 4.80
C THR A 468 -3.20 -42.06 3.52
N ASN A 469 -2.00 -42.61 3.34
CA ASN A 469 -1.69 -43.39 2.14
C ASN A 469 -2.30 -44.81 2.20
N ALA A 470 -2.20 -45.56 1.09
CA ALA A 470 -2.75 -46.92 1.00
C ALA A 470 -2.12 -47.92 1.99
N ALA A 471 -0.93 -47.63 2.53
CA ALA A 471 -0.26 -48.43 3.55
C ALA A 471 -0.74 -48.10 4.98
N GLY A 472 -1.70 -47.17 5.13
CA GLY A 472 -2.21 -46.73 6.44
C GLY A 472 -1.30 -45.72 7.15
N GLN A 473 -0.30 -45.15 6.47
CA GLN A 473 0.58 -44.14 7.04
C GLN A 473 -0.05 -42.75 6.93
N ALA A 474 -0.16 -42.05 8.05
CA ALA A 474 -0.62 -40.67 8.09
C ALA A 474 0.47 -39.73 7.54
N LEU A 475 0.19 -39.05 6.42
CA LEU A 475 1.10 -38.09 5.79
C LEU A 475 0.91 -36.66 6.31
N THR A 476 -0.13 -36.45 7.10
CA THR A 476 -0.46 -35.17 7.74
C THR A 476 -0.73 -35.37 9.23
N GLN A 477 -0.53 -34.31 10.00
CA GLN A 477 -0.84 -34.24 11.44
C GLN A 477 -1.81 -33.07 11.63
N ASN A 478 -3.09 -33.38 11.87
CA ASN A 478 -4.17 -32.39 11.99
C ASN A 478 -4.26 -31.45 10.77
N GLY A 479 -4.09 -31.99 9.57
CA GLY A 479 -4.05 -31.26 8.30
C GLY A 479 -2.74 -30.56 7.97
N THR A 480 -1.78 -30.51 8.90
CA THR A 480 -0.41 -30.05 8.63
C THR A 480 0.33 -31.11 7.81
N TYR A 481 0.80 -30.75 6.63
CA TYR A 481 1.63 -31.60 5.77
C TYR A 481 3.13 -31.48 6.11
N GLY A 482 3.55 -30.31 6.58
CA GLY A 482 4.90 -30.09 7.06
C GLY A 482 5.06 -28.76 7.80
N TYR A 483 5.95 -28.73 8.79
CA TYR A 483 6.28 -27.54 9.57
C TYR A 483 7.33 -26.66 8.86
N GLY A 484 7.07 -26.42 7.58
CA GLY A 484 7.90 -25.66 6.65
C GLY A 484 7.12 -25.34 5.38
N ALA A 485 7.71 -24.58 4.46
CA ALA A 485 7.14 -24.33 3.14
C ALA A 485 7.29 -25.56 2.21
N THR A 486 6.82 -26.74 2.64
CA THR A 486 7.04 -28.03 1.98
C THR A 486 6.52 -28.08 0.55
N PHE A 487 5.38 -27.46 0.25
CA PHE A 487 4.89 -27.36 -1.14
C PHE A 487 5.74 -26.44 -2.03
N PHE A 488 6.66 -25.69 -1.43
CA PHE A 488 7.67 -24.86 -2.07
C PHE A 488 9.09 -25.45 -1.91
N GLY A 489 9.19 -26.74 -1.59
CA GLY A 489 10.48 -27.43 -1.41
C GLY A 489 11.20 -27.09 -0.10
N ASN A 490 10.46 -26.63 0.92
CA ASN A 490 11.00 -26.10 2.18
C ASN A 490 12.01 -24.96 1.95
N CYS A 491 11.83 -24.18 0.88
CA CYS A 491 12.54 -22.93 0.71
C CYS A 491 12.18 -21.96 1.85
N CYS A 492 12.94 -20.87 1.92
CA CYS A 492 12.41 -19.62 2.42
C CYS A 492 12.15 -19.55 3.93
N ARG A 493 12.65 -20.51 4.73
CA ARG A 493 12.84 -20.31 6.17
C ARG A 493 14.01 -19.37 6.37
N ARG A 494 13.70 -18.08 6.56
CA ARG A 494 14.66 -16.98 6.55
C ARG A 494 14.61 -16.19 7.84
N SER A 495 15.76 -15.67 8.26
CA SER A 495 15.89 -14.62 9.27
C SER A 495 16.94 -13.64 8.80
N TYR A 496 16.69 -12.35 8.95
CA TYR A 496 17.65 -11.32 8.59
C TYR A 496 17.50 -10.11 9.48
N ASP A 497 18.61 -9.42 9.72
CA ASP A 497 18.71 -8.18 10.48
C ASP A 497 19.79 -7.33 9.80
N VAL A 498 19.34 -6.33 9.03
CA VAL A 498 20.19 -5.48 8.20
C VAL A 498 19.83 -4.02 8.40
N ASP A 499 20.82 -3.21 8.74
CA ASP A 499 20.73 -1.76 8.81
C ASP A 499 21.09 -1.14 7.46
N TYR A 500 20.26 -0.22 7.00
CA TYR A 500 20.48 0.60 5.81
C TYR A 500 20.66 2.06 6.22
N ASP A 501 21.67 2.72 5.70
CA ASP A 501 21.92 4.16 5.87
C ASP A 501 21.97 4.83 4.49
N THR A 502 21.30 5.96 4.34
CA THR A 502 21.27 6.79 3.13
C THR A 502 21.53 8.24 3.51
N ASP A 503 22.57 8.83 2.92
CA ASP A 503 22.85 10.25 2.94
C ASP A 503 22.67 10.82 1.53
N ALA A 504 22.07 12.00 1.43
CA ALA A 504 21.75 12.58 0.13
C ALA A 504 21.69 14.11 0.15
N PRO A 505 22.80 14.79 -0.14
CA PRO A 505 22.77 16.20 -0.51
C PRO A 505 22.02 16.42 -1.82
N PHE A 506 21.27 17.50 -1.90
CA PHE A 506 20.58 17.93 -3.11
C PHE A 506 20.58 19.44 -3.26
N ALA A 507 20.42 19.89 -4.49
CA ALA A 507 20.29 21.30 -4.82
C ALA A 507 19.40 21.51 -6.03
N SER A 508 18.76 22.67 -6.11
CA SER A 508 17.96 23.08 -7.26
C SER A 508 18.05 24.58 -7.52
N LEU A 509 17.91 24.94 -8.79
CA LEU A 509 17.75 26.31 -9.25
C LEU A 509 16.47 26.40 -10.08
N SER A 510 15.70 27.46 -9.90
CA SER A 510 14.53 27.78 -10.72
C SER A 510 14.55 29.26 -11.09
N LEU A 511 14.52 29.58 -12.38
CA LEU A 511 14.51 30.94 -12.89
C LEU A 511 13.16 31.20 -13.57
N ALA A 512 12.41 32.17 -13.03
CA ALA A 512 11.18 32.67 -13.64
C ALA A 512 11.43 34.02 -14.32
N THR A 513 11.27 34.06 -15.65
CA THR A 513 11.51 35.21 -16.53
C THR A 513 10.27 35.47 -17.38
N GLY A 514 9.40 36.38 -16.92
CA GLY A 514 8.13 36.65 -17.60
C GLY A 514 7.24 35.40 -17.67
N ALA A 515 6.90 34.97 -18.88
CA ALA A 515 6.08 33.77 -19.12
C ALA A 515 6.87 32.44 -19.03
N LEU A 516 8.21 32.49 -19.02
CA LEU A 516 9.06 31.30 -19.00
C LEU A 516 9.54 31.00 -17.58
N THR A 517 9.45 29.75 -17.17
CA THR A 517 10.11 29.22 -15.97
C THR A 517 11.01 28.06 -16.38
N LEU A 518 12.29 28.13 -16.01
CA LEU A 518 13.27 27.07 -16.18
C LEU A 518 13.67 26.54 -14.81
N ASP A 519 13.80 25.23 -14.65
CA ASP A 519 14.26 24.65 -13.39
C ASP A 519 15.18 23.45 -13.60
N GLY A 520 16.12 23.27 -12.68
CA GLY A 520 17.09 22.20 -12.67
C GLY A 520 17.39 21.76 -11.25
N SER A 521 17.62 20.47 -11.04
CA SER A 521 17.94 19.89 -9.73
C SER A 521 18.86 18.70 -9.84
N LEU A 522 19.67 18.50 -8.81
CA LEU A 522 20.62 17.41 -8.64
C LEU A 522 20.46 16.82 -7.23
N ARG A 523 20.62 15.51 -7.10
CA ARG A 523 20.65 14.79 -5.83
C ARG A 523 21.66 13.65 -5.94
N TYR A 524 22.53 13.50 -4.96
CA TYR A 524 23.49 12.41 -4.92
C TYR A 524 23.23 11.57 -3.69
N ASP A 525 22.60 10.40 -3.85
CA ASP A 525 22.37 9.46 -2.75
C ASP A 525 23.58 8.53 -2.65
N PHE A 526 24.10 8.35 -1.44
CA PHE A 526 25.12 7.36 -1.12
C PHE A 526 24.80 6.71 0.24
N GLY A 527 25.14 5.44 0.40
CA GLY A 527 24.68 4.68 1.54
C GLY A 527 25.35 3.33 1.69
N SER A 528 24.96 2.62 2.74
CA SER A 528 25.44 1.25 3.01
C SER A 528 24.37 0.36 3.62
N ALA A 529 24.54 -0.95 3.42
CA ALA A 529 23.75 -2.00 4.05
C ALA A 529 24.68 -2.91 4.84
N LYS A 530 24.39 -3.11 6.14
CA LYS A 530 25.22 -3.90 7.05
C LYS A 530 24.38 -4.76 7.96
N GLY A 531 24.74 -6.04 8.10
CA GLY A 531 24.00 -6.93 8.98
C GLY A 531 24.28 -8.41 8.71
N THR A 532 23.30 -9.24 9.04
CA THR A 532 23.38 -10.69 8.85
C THR A 532 22.08 -11.26 8.31
N ILE A 533 22.21 -12.35 7.57
CA ILE A 533 21.10 -13.11 7.01
C ILE A 533 21.30 -14.60 7.30
N ALA A 534 20.21 -15.34 7.40
CA ALA A 534 20.21 -16.78 7.65
C ALA A 534 19.08 -17.42 6.85
N GLY A 535 19.40 -18.49 6.14
CA GLY A 535 18.47 -19.29 5.35
C GLY A 535 19.23 -20.42 4.65
N SER A 536 18.61 -21.59 4.51
CA SER A 536 19.25 -22.74 3.86
C SER A 536 19.38 -22.58 2.35
N ASP A 537 18.53 -21.73 1.76
CA ASP A 537 18.56 -21.32 0.36
C ASP A 537 19.78 -20.45 0.00
N LEU A 538 20.55 -19.98 0.99
CA LEU A 538 21.88 -19.37 0.80
C LEU A 538 22.97 -20.39 0.46
N GLY A 539 22.68 -21.69 0.49
CA GLY A 539 23.65 -22.75 0.23
C GLY A 539 24.73 -22.87 1.30
N GLY A 540 25.92 -23.38 0.93
CA GLY A 540 27.08 -23.44 1.83
C GLY A 540 26.96 -24.46 2.98
N GLY A 541 26.18 -25.54 2.80
CA GLY A 541 26.00 -26.59 3.80
C GLY A 541 25.04 -26.25 4.95
N ARG A 542 24.29 -25.15 4.83
CA ARG A 542 23.29 -24.72 5.82
C ARG A 542 22.12 -25.71 5.88
N VAL A 543 21.92 -26.32 7.05
CA VAL A 543 20.79 -27.23 7.30
C VAL A 543 19.52 -26.41 7.54
N GLY A 544 18.50 -26.62 6.70
CA GLY A 544 17.22 -25.90 6.78
C GLY A 544 16.03 -26.75 7.22
N VAL A 545 16.19 -28.06 7.34
CA VAL A 545 15.11 -28.99 7.73
C VAL A 545 15.66 -30.01 8.71
N ILE A 546 14.92 -30.27 9.79
CA ILE A 546 15.24 -31.26 10.81
C ILE A 546 14.01 -32.12 11.13
N SER A 547 14.26 -33.24 11.81
CA SER A 547 13.21 -33.96 12.51
C SER A 547 13.05 -33.41 13.93
N ARG A 548 11.82 -33.07 14.33
CA ARG A 548 11.52 -32.56 15.67
C ARG A 548 10.08 -32.86 16.05
N ASP A 549 9.91 -33.38 17.25
CA ASP A 549 8.61 -33.54 17.90
C ASP A 549 8.01 -32.14 18.18
N MET A 550 6.98 -31.78 17.44
CA MET A 550 6.35 -30.45 17.47
C MET A 550 5.16 -30.42 18.43
N ASN A 551 4.48 -31.56 18.61
CA ASN A 551 3.34 -31.66 19.51
C ASN A 551 3.71 -32.15 20.93
N GLY A 552 4.94 -32.62 21.13
CA GLY A 552 5.49 -33.07 22.42
C GLY A 552 4.97 -34.44 22.87
N ASP A 553 4.49 -35.29 21.95
CA ASP A 553 3.93 -36.60 22.29
C ASP A 553 4.97 -37.73 22.40
N GLY A 554 6.24 -37.42 22.10
CA GLY A 554 7.36 -38.36 22.15
C GLY A 554 7.54 -39.21 20.88
N VAL A 555 6.74 -39.00 19.83
CA VAL A 555 6.79 -39.73 18.56
C VAL A 555 6.99 -38.76 17.41
N ILE A 556 7.96 -39.03 16.53
CA ILE A 556 8.16 -38.24 15.31
C ILE A 556 7.21 -38.73 14.22
N SER A 557 6.18 -37.95 13.91
CA SER A 557 5.30 -38.16 12.75
C SER A 557 5.98 -37.76 11.42
N ILE A 558 5.39 -38.13 10.28
CA ILE A 558 5.92 -37.78 8.95
C ILE A 558 6.02 -36.25 8.74
N PRO A 559 5.02 -35.42 9.12
CA PRO A 559 5.18 -33.97 9.09
C PRO A 559 6.32 -33.45 9.97
N GLU A 560 6.58 -34.12 11.10
CA GLU A 560 7.65 -33.78 12.05
C GLU A 560 9.05 -34.21 11.58
N THR A 561 9.16 -34.99 10.49
CA THR A 561 10.44 -35.14 9.78
C THR A 561 10.76 -33.96 8.87
N ASN A 562 9.78 -33.06 8.66
CA ASN A 562 9.84 -31.92 7.74
C ASN A 562 9.67 -30.59 8.49
N VAL A 563 10.49 -30.35 9.51
CA VAL A 563 10.46 -29.10 10.31
C VAL A 563 11.53 -28.15 9.81
N ALA A 564 11.09 -27.04 9.20
CA ALA A 564 12.01 -26.02 8.70
C ALA A 564 12.60 -25.20 9.86
N VAL A 565 13.91 -25.01 9.87
CA VAL A 565 14.67 -24.25 10.88
C VAL A 565 15.49 -23.14 10.24
N VAL A 566 15.64 -22.02 10.96
CA VAL A 566 16.62 -21.00 10.63
C VAL A 566 18.01 -21.59 10.91
N PRO A 567 18.92 -21.68 9.91
CA PRO A 567 20.25 -22.23 10.15
C PRO A 567 21.03 -21.41 11.19
N THR A 568 21.84 -22.07 12.02
CA THR A 568 22.73 -21.39 12.97
C THR A 568 23.89 -20.67 12.28
N LEU A 569 24.28 -21.13 11.08
CA LEU A 569 25.30 -20.49 10.25
C LEU A 569 24.68 -19.33 9.45
N THR A 570 25.00 -18.11 9.84
CA THR A 570 24.59 -16.88 9.14
C THR A 570 25.52 -16.55 7.97
N ALA A 571 25.11 -15.62 7.11
CA ALA A 571 25.95 -14.94 6.14
C ALA A 571 26.00 -13.44 6.46
N PRO A 572 27.15 -12.75 6.25
CA PRO A 572 27.23 -11.31 6.42
C PRO A 572 26.55 -10.57 5.27
N VAL A 573 26.17 -9.33 5.52
CA VAL A 573 25.82 -8.31 4.52
C VAL A 573 26.70 -7.10 4.82
N ASP A 574 27.45 -6.64 3.83
CA ASP A 574 28.31 -5.45 3.95
C ASP A 574 28.57 -4.89 2.55
N TYR A 575 27.74 -3.95 2.12
CA TYR A 575 27.92 -3.29 0.84
C TYR A 575 27.54 -1.81 0.89
N SER A 576 28.06 -1.05 -0.07
CA SER A 576 27.70 0.34 -0.30
C SER A 576 27.02 0.53 -1.66
N TYR A 577 26.27 1.61 -1.78
CA TYR A 577 25.68 2.05 -3.05
C TYR A 577 25.76 3.56 -3.18
N GLU A 578 25.74 4.03 -4.41
CA GLU A 578 25.72 5.45 -4.73
C GLU A 578 25.08 5.68 -6.10
N TYR A 579 24.39 6.82 -6.25
CA TYR A 579 23.86 7.23 -7.54
C TYR A 579 23.56 8.73 -7.60
N LEU A 580 23.75 9.30 -8.80
CA LEU A 580 23.36 10.66 -9.13
C LEU A 580 22.00 10.70 -9.83
N SER A 581 21.07 11.42 -9.22
CA SER A 581 19.78 11.78 -9.80
C SER A 581 19.79 13.24 -10.25
N TYR A 582 19.12 13.53 -11.35
CA TYR A 582 18.98 14.89 -11.87
C TYR A 582 17.65 15.08 -12.58
N SER A 583 17.18 16.33 -12.62
CA SER A 583 15.98 16.69 -13.37
C SER A 583 16.07 18.12 -13.91
N PHE A 584 15.63 18.31 -15.15
CA PHE A 584 15.58 19.60 -15.83
C PHE A 584 14.20 19.80 -16.44
N GLY A 585 13.59 20.96 -16.20
CA GLY A 585 12.25 21.31 -16.64
C GLY A 585 12.16 22.70 -17.23
N ALA A 586 11.19 22.88 -18.12
CA ALA A 586 10.78 24.17 -18.65
C ALA A 586 9.25 24.25 -18.63
N ASN A 587 8.71 25.40 -18.26
CA ASN A 587 7.29 25.73 -18.31
C ASN A 587 7.12 27.09 -19.01
N TYR A 588 6.18 27.19 -19.95
CA TYR A 588 5.90 28.42 -20.69
C TYR A 588 4.41 28.73 -20.63
N ARG A 589 4.06 29.87 -20.04
CA ARG A 589 2.69 30.37 -19.94
C ARG A 589 2.30 31.04 -21.26
N LEU A 590 1.60 30.29 -22.12
CA LEU A 590 1.12 30.78 -23.42
C LEU A 590 0.07 31.87 -23.28
N ALA A 591 -0.80 31.73 -22.28
CA ALA A 591 -1.85 32.67 -21.91
C ALA A 591 -2.08 32.57 -20.40
N ASP A 592 -2.92 33.44 -19.84
CA ASP A 592 -3.16 33.42 -18.40
C ASP A 592 -3.70 32.09 -17.88
N ASP A 593 -4.46 31.39 -18.71
CA ASP A 593 -5.10 30.11 -18.45
C ASP A 593 -4.40 28.90 -19.09
N ILE A 594 -3.33 29.09 -19.86
CA ILE A 594 -2.66 28.02 -20.64
C ILE A 594 -1.16 27.99 -20.38
N ALA A 595 -0.65 26.81 -20.02
CA ALA A 595 0.79 26.56 -19.90
C ALA A 595 1.21 25.29 -20.64
N LEU A 596 2.39 25.33 -21.26
CA LEU A 596 3.09 24.17 -21.81
C LEU A 596 4.29 23.83 -20.91
N PHE A 597 4.58 22.55 -20.75
CA PHE A 597 5.78 22.13 -20.05
C PHE A 597 6.49 20.97 -20.75
N ALA A 598 7.79 20.86 -20.49
CA ALA A 598 8.61 19.71 -20.84
C ALA A 598 9.61 19.43 -19.72
N ARG A 599 9.92 18.15 -19.50
CA ARG A 599 10.82 17.74 -18.42
C ARG A 599 11.58 16.47 -18.77
N TYR A 600 12.85 16.43 -18.41
CA TYR A 600 13.69 15.23 -18.44
C TYR A 600 14.20 14.93 -17.03
N SER A 601 14.20 13.67 -16.64
CA SER A 601 14.75 13.23 -15.35
C SER A 601 15.46 11.89 -15.46
N ARG A 602 16.46 11.74 -14.59
CA ARG A 602 17.05 10.45 -14.24
C ARG A 602 17.00 10.35 -12.72
N GLY A 603 16.38 9.29 -12.22
CA GLY A 603 16.39 8.92 -10.81
C GLY A 603 16.82 7.48 -10.62
N ALA A 604 17.04 7.09 -9.37
CA ALA A 604 17.30 5.70 -9.02
C ALA A 604 16.72 5.37 -7.64
N ARG A 605 16.79 4.09 -7.28
CA ARG A 605 16.52 3.58 -5.94
C ARG A 605 17.49 2.47 -5.56
N ALA A 606 17.74 2.28 -4.28
CA ALA A 606 18.46 1.12 -3.78
C ALA A 606 17.51 -0.10 -3.57
N ASN A 607 18.05 -1.30 -3.76
CA ASN A 607 17.27 -2.55 -3.86
C ASN A 607 17.16 -3.37 -2.53
N ALA A 608 17.50 -2.78 -1.38
CA ALA A 608 17.22 -3.25 -0.01
C ALA A 608 17.14 -4.79 0.22
N ASP A 609 16.09 -5.29 0.89
CA ASP A 609 15.93 -6.69 1.30
C ASP A 609 15.76 -7.65 0.11
N ARG A 610 15.34 -7.12 -1.04
CA ARG A 610 15.11 -7.87 -2.28
C ARG A 610 16.37 -8.48 -2.89
N LEU A 611 17.56 -8.03 -2.47
CA LEU A 611 18.83 -8.58 -2.90
C LEU A 611 19.36 -9.71 -2.02
N LEU A 612 18.93 -9.78 -0.76
CA LEU A 612 19.65 -10.49 0.30
C LEU A 612 19.77 -11.99 0.08
N PHE A 613 18.74 -12.61 -0.48
CA PHE A 613 18.70 -14.06 -0.77
C PHE A 613 18.87 -14.36 -2.26
N GLY A 614 19.40 -13.40 -3.03
CA GLY A 614 19.73 -13.53 -4.44
C GLY A 614 21.24 -13.69 -4.68
N PRO A 615 21.67 -13.87 -5.94
CA PRO A 615 23.08 -14.00 -6.29
C PRO A 615 23.87 -12.69 -6.16
N ALA A 616 23.18 -11.57 -5.93
CA ALA A 616 23.76 -10.22 -5.88
C ALA A 616 24.64 -9.98 -4.64
N VAL A 617 24.44 -10.75 -3.56
CA VAL A 617 25.19 -10.60 -2.29
C VAL A 617 26.00 -11.87 -2.01
N SER A 618 27.30 -11.71 -1.83
CA SER A 618 28.21 -12.81 -1.50
C SER A 618 27.91 -13.36 -0.10
N THR A 619 27.61 -14.65 0.00
CA THR A 619 27.30 -15.29 1.30
C THR A 619 28.53 -15.52 2.19
N THR A 620 29.74 -15.23 1.67
CA THR A 620 31.01 -15.35 2.40
C THR A 620 31.54 -14.00 2.86
N THR A 621 31.44 -12.97 2.00
CA THR A 621 32.04 -11.66 2.26
C THR A 621 31.00 -10.58 2.59
N GLY A 622 29.74 -10.75 2.21
CA GLY A 622 28.67 -9.75 2.37
C GLY A 622 28.67 -8.66 1.30
N ASN A 623 29.71 -8.59 0.48
CA ASN A 623 29.83 -7.63 -0.62
C ASN A 623 28.88 -7.96 -1.77
N LEU A 624 28.56 -6.94 -2.56
CA LEU A 624 27.90 -7.12 -3.85
C LEU A 624 28.80 -7.92 -4.80
N THR A 625 28.23 -8.90 -5.49
CA THR A 625 28.88 -9.64 -6.58
C THR A 625 28.79 -8.88 -7.91
N ASP A 626 27.77 -8.02 -8.03
CA ASP A 626 27.57 -7.05 -9.11
C ASP A 626 27.15 -5.71 -8.50
N SER A 627 27.99 -4.69 -8.64
CA SER A 627 27.71 -3.36 -8.12
C SER A 627 26.48 -2.71 -8.76
N GLY A 628 26.11 -3.12 -9.97
CA GLY A 628 24.90 -2.66 -10.65
C GLY A 628 23.61 -3.16 -10.00
N ALA A 629 23.64 -4.29 -9.30
CA ALA A 629 22.44 -4.88 -8.69
C ALA A 629 21.91 -4.08 -7.48
N ALA A 630 22.73 -3.22 -6.88
CA ALA A 630 22.33 -2.40 -5.74
C ALA A 630 21.28 -1.35 -6.09
N VAL A 631 21.22 -0.89 -7.34
CA VAL A 631 20.49 0.31 -7.73
C VAL A 631 19.72 0.12 -9.03
N ASP A 632 18.42 0.40 -9.01
CA ASP A 632 17.57 0.43 -10.20
C ASP A 632 17.36 1.86 -10.71
N PHE A 633 17.73 2.14 -11.96
CA PHE A 633 17.54 3.46 -12.58
C PHE A 633 16.21 3.61 -13.32
N VAL A 634 15.67 4.83 -13.29
CA VAL A 634 14.55 5.25 -14.12
C VAL A 634 14.94 6.54 -14.87
N LYS A 635 14.72 6.57 -16.18
CA LYS A 635 14.89 7.76 -17.02
C LYS A 635 13.56 8.12 -17.64
N GLN A 636 13.13 9.38 -17.51
CA GLN A 636 11.86 9.85 -18.02
C GLN A 636 12.00 11.11 -18.87
N LEU A 637 11.22 11.18 -19.94
CA LEU A 637 10.96 12.37 -20.72
C LEU A 637 9.46 12.63 -20.72
N GLU A 638 9.05 13.84 -20.41
CA GLU A 638 7.66 14.25 -20.25
C GLU A 638 7.41 15.57 -20.96
N GLY A 639 6.20 15.74 -21.50
CA GLY A 639 5.77 17.00 -22.07
C GLY A 639 4.25 17.09 -22.08
N GLY A 640 3.72 18.28 -21.84
CA GLY A 640 2.29 18.42 -21.65
C GLY A 640 1.76 19.84 -21.72
N VAL A 641 0.44 19.93 -21.65
CA VAL A 641 -0.33 21.18 -21.62
C VAL A 641 -1.22 21.19 -20.39
N LYS A 642 -1.38 22.37 -19.80
CA LYS A 642 -2.26 22.67 -18.66
C LYS A 642 -3.20 23.79 -19.09
N TYR A 643 -4.49 23.62 -18.83
CA TYR A 643 -5.53 24.59 -19.11
C TYR A 643 -6.41 24.77 -17.87
N ARG A 644 -6.70 26.01 -17.48
CA ARG A 644 -7.58 26.33 -16.34
C ARG A 644 -8.36 27.61 -16.57
N ASN A 645 -9.67 27.50 -16.79
CA ASN A 645 -10.53 28.66 -16.96
C ASN A 645 -11.99 28.31 -16.63
N GLY A 646 -12.73 29.23 -16.01
CA GLY A 646 -14.19 29.14 -15.88
C GLY A 646 -14.70 27.85 -15.22
N GLY A 647 -13.96 27.30 -14.25
CA GLY A 647 -14.30 26.04 -13.56
C GLY A 647 -13.93 24.76 -14.32
N LEU A 648 -13.30 24.88 -15.50
CA LEU A 648 -12.69 23.78 -16.26
C LEU A 648 -11.19 23.72 -15.97
N THR A 649 -10.70 22.56 -15.57
CA THR A 649 -9.28 22.22 -15.48
C THR A 649 -9.00 21.06 -16.42
N LEU A 650 -7.93 21.14 -17.21
CA LEU A 650 -7.47 20.05 -18.09
C LEU A 650 -5.95 19.98 -18.05
N ASN A 651 -5.42 18.77 -17.91
CA ASN A 651 -4.01 18.46 -18.08
C ASN A 651 -3.86 17.30 -19.06
N ALA A 652 -2.93 17.42 -20.00
CA ALA A 652 -2.51 16.32 -20.86
C ALA A 652 -0.99 16.19 -20.79
N THR A 653 -0.48 14.98 -20.59
CA THR A 653 0.96 14.71 -20.45
C THR A 653 1.35 13.46 -21.23
N ALA A 654 2.19 13.62 -22.24
CA ALA A 654 2.87 12.51 -22.89
C ALA A 654 4.15 12.17 -22.11
N PHE A 655 4.45 10.89 -21.99
CA PHE A 655 5.65 10.42 -21.29
C PHE A 655 6.35 9.28 -22.02
N HIS A 656 7.67 9.22 -21.87
CA HIS A 656 8.51 8.09 -22.23
C HIS A 656 9.39 7.73 -21.03
N ALA A 657 9.43 6.44 -20.66
CA ALA A 657 10.22 5.95 -19.54
C ALA A 657 11.08 4.75 -19.94
N LYS A 658 12.29 4.67 -19.38
CA LYS A 658 13.14 3.47 -19.34
C LYS A 658 13.43 3.13 -17.89
N THR A 659 13.36 1.84 -17.57
CA THR A 659 13.37 1.37 -16.17
C THR A 659 14.20 0.12 -16.05
N GLU A 660 15.11 0.10 -15.10
CA GLU A 660 15.88 -1.07 -14.71
C GLU A 660 15.17 -1.71 -13.50
N GLU A 661 15.22 -3.04 -13.40
CA GLU A 661 14.66 -3.76 -12.26
C GLU A 661 15.47 -5.01 -11.93
N GLN A 662 16.06 -5.04 -10.74
CA GLN A 662 16.50 -6.26 -10.08
C GLN A 662 15.62 -6.58 -8.87
N ASN A 663 15.08 -7.79 -8.79
CA ASN A 663 14.17 -8.17 -7.72
C ASN A 663 14.02 -9.69 -7.55
N PHE A 664 13.44 -10.09 -6.43
CA PHE A 664 13.04 -11.46 -6.11
C PHE A 664 11.51 -11.55 -5.98
N GLU A 665 10.90 -12.49 -6.71
CA GLU A 665 9.48 -12.86 -6.56
C GLU A 665 9.39 -14.11 -5.67
N ALA A 666 8.69 -13.97 -4.55
CA ALA A 666 8.61 -15.00 -3.52
C ALA A 666 7.72 -16.18 -3.93
N THR A 667 6.65 -15.94 -4.70
CA THR A 667 5.72 -17.01 -5.08
C THR A 667 6.30 -17.94 -6.16
N THR A 668 7.08 -17.39 -7.09
CA THR A 668 7.79 -18.16 -8.12
C THR A 668 9.20 -18.55 -7.72
N GLN A 669 9.73 -17.98 -6.62
CA GLN A 669 11.09 -18.18 -6.12
C GLN A 669 12.17 -17.82 -7.16
N THR A 670 11.91 -16.81 -7.98
CA THR A 670 12.82 -16.40 -9.05
C THR A 670 13.35 -15.00 -8.82
N PHE A 671 14.66 -14.85 -9.01
CA PHE A 671 15.27 -13.55 -9.23
C PHE A 671 15.09 -13.13 -10.70
N PHE A 672 14.99 -11.83 -10.97
CA PHE A 672 15.01 -11.28 -12.32
C PHE A 672 15.88 -10.03 -12.38
N ASN A 673 16.51 -9.83 -13.54
CA ASN A 673 17.31 -8.65 -13.87
C ASN A 673 16.88 -8.17 -15.27
N ARG A 674 16.15 -7.06 -15.31
CA ARG A 674 15.37 -6.64 -16.49
C ARG A 674 15.48 -5.16 -16.75
N ASN A 675 15.29 -4.83 -18.03
CA ASN A 675 15.01 -3.46 -18.46
C ASN A 675 13.64 -3.40 -19.11
N TYR A 676 12.94 -2.30 -18.91
CA TYR A 676 11.65 -2.00 -19.50
C TYR A 676 11.67 -0.66 -20.22
N ARG A 677 10.75 -0.51 -21.16
CA ARG A 677 10.42 0.77 -21.78
C ARG A 677 8.92 0.98 -21.77
N ALA A 678 8.48 2.20 -21.49
CA ALA A 678 7.09 2.60 -21.57
C ALA A 678 6.95 3.90 -22.35
N PHE A 679 5.86 4.03 -23.11
CA PHE A 679 5.40 5.29 -23.67
C PHE A 679 3.90 5.42 -23.41
N GLY A 680 3.43 6.62 -23.12
CA GLY A 680 2.03 6.82 -22.80
C GLY A 680 1.56 8.26 -22.82
N LEU A 681 0.26 8.39 -22.57
CA LEU A 681 -0.48 9.66 -22.49
C LEU A 681 -1.35 9.62 -21.23
N GLU A 682 -1.23 10.63 -20.39
CA GLU A 682 -2.09 10.90 -19.25
C GLU A 682 -2.99 12.08 -19.56
N LEU A 683 -4.29 11.93 -19.28
CA LEU A 683 -5.29 12.97 -19.34
C LEU A 683 -5.93 13.09 -17.97
N GLU A 684 -6.08 14.31 -17.48
CA GLU A 684 -6.75 14.64 -16.23
C GLU A 684 -7.63 15.87 -16.48
N GLY A 685 -8.83 15.87 -15.93
CA GLY A 685 -9.71 17.03 -16.03
C GLY A 685 -10.74 17.10 -14.93
N GLY A 686 -11.17 18.31 -14.65
CA GLY A 686 -12.26 18.62 -13.73
C GLY A 686 -13.14 19.69 -14.34
N TYR A 687 -14.45 19.54 -14.19
CA TYR A 687 -15.39 20.58 -14.58
C TYR A 687 -16.42 20.76 -13.48
N ARG A 688 -16.64 22.01 -13.07
CA ARG A 688 -17.67 22.38 -12.10
C ARG A 688 -18.55 23.47 -12.67
N THR A 689 -19.86 23.25 -12.66
CA THR A 689 -20.87 24.22 -13.07
C THR A 689 -22.08 24.16 -12.15
N GLY A 690 -22.31 25.24 -11.40
CA GLY A 690 -23.33 25.29 -10.35
C GLY A 690 -23.21 24.11 -9.39
N ARG A 691 -24.26 23.29 -9.34
CA ARG A 691 -24.41 22.12 -8.46
C ARG A 691 -23.77 20.84 -9.00
N PHE A 692 -23.38 20.83 -10.28
CA PHE A 692 -22.78 19.66 -10.90
C PHE A 692 -21.26 19.79 -10.93
N SER A 693 -20.56 18.70 -10.65
CA SER A 693 -19.15 18.60 -11.00
C SER A 693 -18.78 17.20 -11.45
N ILE A 694 -17.74 17.13 -12.27
CA ILE A 694 -17.17 15.88 -12.75
C ILE A 694 -15.65 15.99 -12.72
N THR A 695 -14.99 14.96 -12.20
CA THR A 695 -13.56 14.76 -12.37
C THR A 695 -13.33 13.51 -13.22
N ALA A 696 -12.32 13.54 -14.07
CA ALA A 696 -11.98 12.43 -14.94
C ALA A 696 -10.46 12.31 -15.09
N GLY A 697 -9.98 11.07 -15.12
CA GLY A 697 -8.59 10.72 -15.37
C GLY A 697 -8.53 9.55 -16.34
N GLY A 698 -7.50 9.52 -17.18
CA GLY A 698 -7.25 8.43 -18.10
C GLY A 698 -5.77 8.31 -18.42
N THR A 699 -5.26 7.09 -18.47
CA THR A 699 -3.86 6.82 -18.77
C THR A 699 -3.76 5.71 -19.79
N TYR A 700 -3.20 6.03 -20.95
CA TYR A 700 -2.75 5.06 -21.94
C TYR A 700 -1.26 4.75 -21.74
N THR A 701 -0.88 3.48 -21.77
CA THR A 701 0.51 3.03 -21.57
C THR A 701 0.82 1.82 -22.45
N ASP A 702 1.83 1.94 -23.31
CA ASP A 702 2.45 0.80 -23.98
C ASP A 702 3.82 0.51 -23.36
N ALA A 703 3.86 -0.50 -22.49
CA ALA A 703 5.08 -0.97 -21.84
C ALA A 703 5.58 -2.29 -22.46
N LYS A 704 6.89 -2.45 -22.53
CA LYS A 704 7.56 -3.67 -23.03
C LYS A 704 8.79 -4.02 -22.20
N ILE A 705 9.04 -5.32 -22.05
CA ILE A 705 10.30 -5.87 -21.58
C ILE A 705 11.34 -5.63 -22.67
N ALA A 706 12.31 -4.76 -22.40
CA ALA A 706 13.37 -4.38 -23.32
C ALA A 706 14.54 -5.37 -23.28
N SER A 707 14.87 -5.92 -22.11
CA SER A 707 15.83 -7.01 -21.94
C SER A 707 15.55 -7.77 -20.64
N ASP A 708 15.96 -9.04 -20.59
CA ASP A 708 15.95 -9.88 -19.39
C ASP A 708 17.20 -10.78 -19.45
N VAL A 709 18.04 -10.69 -18.43
CA VAL A 709 19.30 -11.46 -18.35
C VAL A 709 19.04 -12.94 -18.08
N LEU A 710 18.00 -13.25 -17.30
CA LEU A 710 17.73 -14.60 -16.81
C LEU A 710 16.70 -15.34 -17.69
N ASN A 711 15.80 -14.62 -18.35
CA ASN A 711 14.82 -15.19 -19.27
C ASN A 711 14.67 -14.38 -20.57
N PRO A 712 15.56 -14.59 -21.56
CA PRO A 712 15.48 -13.89 -22.85
C PRO A 712 14.16 -14.11 -23.63
N ALA A 713 13.39 -15.17 -23.32
CA ALA A 713 12.17 -15.52 -24.05
C ALA A 713 11.01 -14.52 -23.83
N VAL A 714 11.06 -13.70 -22.78
CA VAL A 714 10.03 -12.67 -22.52
C VAL A 714 10.35 -11.31 -23.14
N VAL A 715 11.51 -11.15 -23.79
CA VAL A 715 11.89 -9.87 -24.42
C VAL A 715 10.90 -9.51 -25.53
N GLY A 716 10.40 -8.28 -25.49
CA GLY A 716 9.37 -7.77 -26.41
C GLY A 716 7.93 -7.93 -25.89
N ASN A 717 7.70 -8.80 -24.90
CA ASN A 717 6.40 -8.95 -24.25
C ASN A 717 6.05 -7.72 -23.40
N ARG A 718 4.75 -7.55 -23.11
CA ARG A 718 4.28 -6.58 -22.14
C ARG A 718 4.55 -7.11 -20.72
N PRO A 719 5.00 -6.26 -19.78
CA PRO A 719 5.09 -6.69 -18.38
C PRO A 719 3.75 -7.21 -17.86
N ARG A 720 3.81 -8.25 -17.01
CA ARG A 720 2.62 -8.81 -16.37
C ARG A 720 1.80 -7.72 -15.68
N ARG A 721 0.49 -7.92 -15.63
CA ARG A 721 -0.50 -7.05 -14.98
C ARG A 721 -0.60 -5.64 -15.56
N GLN A 722 0.27 -5.23 -16.48
CA GLN A 722 0.21 -3.90 -17.10
C GLN A 722 -0.91 -3.82 -18.14
N ALA A 723 -2.00 -3.13 -17.78
CA ALA A 723 -3.07 -2.79 -18.71
C ALA A 723 -2.65 -1.64 -19.64
N LYS A 724 -3.21 -1.60 -20.85
CA LYS A 724 -2.95 -0.52 -21.81
C LYS A 724 -3.66 0.78 -21.46
N PHE A 725 -4.84 0.68 -20.89
CA PHE A 725 -5.68 1.81 -20.57
C PHE A 725 -6.29 1.64 -19.18
N LEU A 726 -6.16 2.68 -18.36
CA LEU A 726 -6.82 2.84 -17.07
C LEU A 726 -7.61 4.15 -17.11
N TYR A 727 -8.75 4.19 -16.44
CA TYR A 727 -9.54 5.42 -16.35
C TYR A 727 -10.33 5.48 -15.05
N GLN A 728 -10.62 6.71 -14.63
CA GLN A 728 -11.50 7.01 -13.52
C GLN A 728 -12.38 8.20 -13.86
N VAL A 729 -13.65 8.18 -13.44
CA VAL A 729 -14.60 9.27 -13.66
C VAL A 729 -15.50 9.40 -12.43
N THR A 730 -15.64 10.60 -11.89
CA THR A 730 -16.46 10.88 -10.72
C THR A 730 -17.44 12.03 -10.98
N PRO A 731 -18.62 11.77 -11.57
CA PRO A 731 -19.71 12.75 -11.57
C PRO A 731 -20.35 12.87 -10.18
N GLN A 732 -20.69 14.09 -9.79
CA GLN A 732 -21.46 14.39 -8.58
C GLN A 732 -22.43 15.55 -8.80
N TYR A 733 -23.55 15.50 -8.07
CA TYR A 733 -24.53 16.57 -7.96
C TYR A 733 -24.75 16.92 -6.49
N ASP A 734 -24.55 18.19 -6.16
CA ASP A 734 -24.71 18.73 -4.81
C ASP A 734 -25.92 19.67 -4.74
N ALA A 735 -26.99 19.22 -4.09
CA ALA A 735 -28.21 19.98 -3.87
C ALA A 735 -28.16 20.84 -2.59
N GLY A 736 -27.04 20.85 -1.85
CA GLY A 736 -26.89 21.44 -0.52
C GLY A 736 -27.39 20.51 0.57
N VAL A 737 -28.68 20.13 0.53
CA VAL A 737 -29.27 19.18 1.50
C VAL A 737 -28.88 17.73 1.25
N PHE A 738 -28.51 17.38 0.02
CA PHE A 738 -27.94 16.09 -0.31
C PHE A 738 -26.88 16.22 -1.39
N THR A 739 -25.93 15.29 -1.40
CA THR A 739 -24.96 15.09 -2.47
C THR A 739 -25.05 13.65 -2.94
N VAL A 740 -25.12 13.45 -4.25
CA VAL A 740 -25.14 12.11 -4.86
C VAL A 740 -24.11 12.04 -5.97
N GLY A 741 -23.45 10.90 -6.11
CA GLY A 741 -22.49 10.69 -7.18
C GLY A 741 -22.09 9.23 -7.32
N ALA A 742 -21.22 9.01 -8.31
CA ALA A 742 -20.60 7.72 -8.54
C ALA A 742 -19.14 7.92 -8.90
N ASN A 743 -18.29 7.03 -8.42
CA ASN A 743 -16.89 6.90 -8.80
C ASN A 743 -16.74 5.64 -9.65
N VAL A 744 -16.45 5.83 -10.93
CA VAL A 744 -16.31 4.78 -11.93
C VAL A 744 -14.83 4.58 -12.21
N ILE A 745 -14.28 3.41 -11.89
CA ILE A 745 -12.88 3.08 -12.12
C ILE A 745 -12.81 1.87 -13.05
N GLY A 746 -12.01 1.93 -14.10
CA GLY A 746 -11.90 0.82 -15.04
C GLY A 746 -10.50 0.61 -15.59
N THR A 747 -10.28 -0.62 -16.08
CA THR A 747 -9.03 -1.04 -16.70
C THR A 747 -9.32 -1.93 -17.91
N SER A 748 -8.54 -1.73 -18.96
CA SER A 748 -8.46 -2.70 -20.06
C SER A 748 -7.82 -4.02 -19.60
N SER A 749 -7.90 -5.06 -20.44
CA SER A 749 -7.26 -6.35 -20.16
C SER A 749 -5.74 -6.24 -20.03
N SER A 750 -5.15 -7.10 -19.21
CA SER A 750 -3.70 -7.28 -19.07
C SER A 750 -3.32 -8.76 -19.20
N TYR A 751 -2.02 -9.09 -19.13
CA TYR A 751 -1.56 -10.48 -19.05
C TYR A 751 -1.30 -10.86 -17.60
N ALA A 752 -1.60 -12.11 -17.23
CA ALA A 752 -1.34 -12.64 -15.88
C ALA A 752 0.16 -12.70 -15.57
N GLN A 753 0.96 -13.16 -16.54
CA GLN A 753 2.40 -13.39 -16.41
C GLN A 753 3.18 -12.80 -17.60
N ASP A 754 4.50 -12.65 -17.44
CA ASP A 754 5.38 -12.03 -18.45
C ASP A 754 5.51 -12.87 -19.74
N SER A 755 5.09 -14.15 -19.69
CA SER A 755 4.95 -15.01 -20.87
C SER A 755 3.88 -14.52 -21.85
N ASN A 756 2.98 -13.63 -21.43
CA ASN A 756 1.89 -13.05 -22.23
C ASN A 756 0.94 -14.12 -22.82
N GLN A 757 0.72 -15.20 -22.07
CA GLN A 757 -0.19 -16.28 -22.42
C GLN A 757 -1.61 -15.96 -21.90
N LEU A 758 -1.90 -16.20 -20.62
CA LEU A 758 -3.21 -15.97 -20.02
C LEU A 758 -3.52 -14.48 -19.88
N LYS A 759 -4.69 -14.05 -20.36
CA LYS A 759 -5.23 -12.69 -20.16
C LYS A 759 -6.04 -12.58 -18.87
N LEU A 760 -5.88 -11.47 -18.16
CA LEU A 760 -6.85 -10.96 -17.20
C LEU A 760 -7.85 -10.07 -17.95
N PRO A 761 -9.17 -10.36 -17.93
CA PRO A 761 -10.16 -9.53 -18.60
C PRO A 761 -10.18 -8.10 -18.05
N GLY A 762 -10.49 -7.14 -18.93
CA GLY A 762 -10.76 -5.77 -18.50
C GLY A 762 -12.07 -5.71 -17.70
N TYR A 763 -12.18 -4.75 -16.79
CA TYR A 763 -13.34 -4.58 -15.94
C TYR A 763 -13.57 -3.10 -15.59
N THR A 764 -14.78 -2.81 -15.13
CA THR A 764 -15.18 -1.51 -14.60
C THR A 764 -15.89 -1.72 -13.27
N GLN A 765 -15.40 -1.04 -12.23
CA GLN A 765 -16.02 -0.98 -10.91
C GLN A 765 -16.77 0.36 -10.79
N VAL A 766 -17.98 0.31 -10.25
CA VAL A 766 -18.78 1.50 -9.92
C VAL A 766 -18.97 1.55 -8.42
N ASN A 767 -18.53 2.64 -7.80
CA ASN A 767 -18.77 2.94 -6.40
C ASN A 767 -19.79 4.08 -6.33
N ALA A 768 -20.92 3.92 -5.66
CA ALA A 768 -21.94 4.96 -5.53
C ALA A 768 -21.95 5.53 -4.12
N PHE A 769 -22.25 6.82 -4.00
CA PHE A 769 -22.39 7.48 -2.70
C PHE A 769 -23.60 8.41 -2.69
N LEU A 770 -24.26 8.46 -1.53
CA LEU A 770 -25.31 9.41 -1.19
C LEU A 770 -25.00 9.97 0.19
N THR A 771 -25.00 11.29 0.29
CA THR A 771 -24.84 12.01 1.54
C THR A 771 -26.04 12.94 1.72
N VAL A 772 -26.63 12.98 2.92
CA VAL A 772 -27.77 13.83 3.28
C VAL A 772 -27.43 14.61 4.53
N LYS A 773 -27.74 15.91 4.54
CA LYS A 773 -27.57 16.82 5.67
C LYS A 773 -28.97 17.21 6.19
N PRO A 774 -29.61 16.38 7.03
CA PRO A 774 -30.98 16.62 7.48
C PRO A 774 -31.13 17.84 8.40
N MET A 775 -30.04 18.26 9.03
CA MET A 775 -29.95 19.46 9.87
C MET A 775 -28.49 19.91 9.91
N ASP A 776 -28.24 21.10 10.45
CA ASP A 776 -26.88 21.60 10.63
C ASP A 776 -26.04 20.59 11.41
N ARG A 777 -24.78 20.43 10.99
CA ARG A 777 -23.76 19.59 11.64
C ARG A 777 -24.01 18.08 11.64
N VAL A 778 -25.14 17.60 11.12
CA VAL A 778 -25.43 16.16 11.02
C VAL A 778 -25.35 15.74 9.56
N GLN A 779 -24.56 14.72 9.29
CA GLN A 779 -24.43 14.11 7.97
C GLN A 779 -24.74 12.61 8.06
N LEU A 780 -25.65 12.15 7.21
CA LEU A 780 -25.93 10.74 6.97
C LEU A 780 -25.34 10.36 5.62
N SER A 781 -24.62 9.24 5.54
CA SER A 781 -24.08 8.75 4.27
C SER A 781 -24.41 7.29 4.04
N LEU A 782 -24.65 6.93 2.77
CA LEU A 782 -24.80 5.58 2.27
C LEU A 782 -23.83 5.40 1.11
N ASN A 783 -22.94 4.42 1.21
CA ASN A 783 -21.92 4.14 0.20
C ASN A 783 -22.02 2.69 -0.26
N ALA A 784 -21.84 2.45 -1.55
CA ALA A 784 -21.81 1.12 -2.14
C ALA A 784 -20.58 0.99 -3.03
N ASN A 785 -19.57 0.28 -2.56
CA ASN A 785 -18.39 -0.05 -3.35
C ASN A 785 -18.67 -1.28 -4.21
N ASN A 786 -18.22 -1.27 -5.47
CA ASN A 786 -18.49 -2.33 -6.45
C ASN A 786 -20.00 -2.66 -6.54
N LEU A 787 -20.83 -1.63 -6.78
CA LEU A 787 -22.30 -1.69 -6.77
C LEU A 787 -22.88 -2.86 -7.58
N PHE A 788 -22.26 -3.18 -8.72
CA PHE A 788 -22.71 -4.25 -9.62
C PHE A 788 -22.06 -5.61 -9.36
N ASP A 789 -21.28 -5.73 -8.28
CA ASP A 789 -20.58 -6.96 -7.87
C ASP A 789 -19.76 -7.59 -9.01
N VAL A 790 -19.00 -6.74 -9.71
CA VAL A 790 -18.19 -7.15 -10.86
C VAL A 790 -17.02 -8.01 -10.38
N LYS A 791 -16.75 -9.11 -11.09
CA LYS A 791 -15.55 -9.95 -10.91
C LYS A 791 -14.39 -9.40 -11.74
N GLY A 792 -13.67 -8.44 -11.17
CA GLY A 792 -12.42 -7.91 -11.73
C GLY A 792 -11.21 -8.64 -11.17
N PHE A 793 -10.19 -8.94 -11.99
CA PHE A 793 -8.99 -9.67 -11.55
C PHE A 793 -7.75 -8.78 -11.70
N THR A 794 -6.92 -8.71 -10.66
CA THR A 794 -5.69 -7.89 -10.64
C THR A 794 -4.42 -8.72 -10.80
N GLU A 795 -4.48 -10.02 -10.46
CA GLU A 795 -3.34 -10.94 -10.45
C GLU A 795 -3.81 -12.37 -10.72
N ALA A 796 -2.94 -13.19 -11.32
CA ALA A 796 -3.06 -14.64 -11.33
C ALA A 796 -1.67 -15.29 -11.36
N GLU A 797 -1.47 -16.37 -10.59
CA GLU A 797 -0.19 -17.06 -10.46
C GLU A 797 0.15 -17.89 -11.70
N ASP A 798 -0.89 -18.46 -12.34
CA ASP A 798 -0.71 -19.37 -13.47
C ASP A 798 -0.49 -18.59 -14.78
N ALA A 799 0.55 -18.97 -15.52
CA ALA A 799 0.89 -18.35 -16.81
C ALA A 799 -0.11 -18.67 -17.92
N ALA A 800 -0.76 -19.83 -17.85
CA ALA A 800 -1.76 -20.35 -18.77
C ALA A 800 -2.88 -21.04 -17.97
N ILE A 801 -4.05 -21.24 -18.59
CA ILE A 801 -5.11 -22.07 -18.01
C ILE A 801 -4.56 -23.48 -17.79
N PRO A 802 -4.50 -23.98 -16.54
CA PRO A 802 -4.01 -25.34 -16.27
C PRO A 802 -4.97 -26.41 -16.79
N ALA A 803 -4.50 -27.65 -16.87
CA ALA A 803 -5.31 -28.77 -17.38
C ALA A 803 -6.60 -29.02 -16.58
N ASN A 804 -6.58 -28.75 -15.27
CA ASN A 804 -7.74 -28.86 -14.40
C ASN A 804 -8.67 -27.62 -14.45
N GLY A 805 -8.29 -26.59 -15.21
CA GLY A 805 -9.05 -25.34 -15.36
C GLY A 805 -9.05 -24.44 -14.12
N ILE A 806 -8.30 -24.75 -13.06
CA ILE A 806 -8.28 -23.95 -11.84
C ILE A 806 -7.09 -23.01 -11.87
N VAL A 807 -7.36 -21.71 -11.86
CA VAL A 807 -6.34 -20.67 -11.77
C VAL A 807 -6.35 -20.11 -10.35
N ARG A 808 -5.18 -19.77 -9.81
CA ARG A 808 -5.08 -19.05 -8.54
C ARG A 808 -4.98 -17.56 -8.83
N ALA A 809 -6.03 -16.81 -8.51
CA ALA A 809 -6.15 -15.41 -8.90
C ALA A 809 -6.60 -14.52 -7.74
N ARG A 810 -6.26 -13.23 -7.84
CA ARG A 810 -6.74 -12.21 -6.91
C ARG A 810 -7.78 -11.33 -7.61
N SER A 811 -9.00 -11.33 -7.10
CA SER A 811 -10.08 -10.45 -7.54
C SER A 811 -10.08 -9.13 -6.77
N ILE A 812 -10.71 -8.10 -7.33
CA ILE A 812 -11.20 -6.96 -6.53
C ILE A 812 -12.21 -7.47 -5.50
N ASN A 813 -12.46 -6.68 -4.45
CA ASN A 813 -13.50 -7.02 -3.49
C ASN A 813 -14.88 -7.02 -4.17
N GLY A 814 -15.77 -7.91 -3.73
CA GLY A 814 -17.18 -7.89 -4.10
C GLY A 814 -17.88 -6.61 -3.63
N ARG A 815 -19.20 -6.56 -3.87
CA ARG A 815 -20.01 -5.44 -3.38
C ARG A 815 -19.90 -5.33 -1.85
N THR A 816 -19.70 -4.10 -1.38
CA THR A 816 -19.86 -3.76 0.04
C THR A 816 -20.65 -2.47 0.18
N VAL A 817 -21.66 -2.49 1.04
CA VAL A 817 -22.51 -1.35 1.36
C VAL A 817 -22.24 -0.91 2.80
N SER A 818 -22.04 0.38 3.03
CA SER A 818 -21.88 0.96 4.35
C SER A 818 -22.80 2.16 4.56
N ALA A 819 -23.25 2.33 5.80
CA ALA A 819 -23.96 3.52 6.25
C ALA A 819 -23.14 4.20 7.34
N SER A 820 -23.16 5.53 7.37
CA SER A 820 -22.49 6.29 8.41
C SER A 820 -23.31 7.48 8.89
N VAL A 821 -23.07 7.84 10.16
CA VAL A 821 -23.59 9.05 10.80
C VAL A 821 -22.40 9.85 11.27
N ARG A 822 -22.29 11.08 10.78
CA ARG A 822 -21.25 12.03 11.15
C ARG A 822 -21.86 13.24 11.83
N PHE A 823 -21.17 13.71 12.87
CA PHE A 823 -21.48 14.94 13.58
C PHE A 823 -20.26 15.86 13.53
N ASP A 824 -20.43 17.05 12.98
CA ASP A 824 -19.41 18.12 12.90
C ASP A 824 -19.62 19.13 14.03
N PHE A 825 -18.56 19.70 14.62
CA PHE A 825 -18.71 20.67 15.70
C PHE A 825 -17.70 21.79 15.69
#